data_AF-A0A6J1QBU4-F1
#
_entry.id   AF-A0A6J1QBU4-F1
#
_cell.length_a   1.000
_cell.length_b   1.000
_cell.length_c   1.000
_cell.angle_alpha   90.00
_cell.angle_beta   90.00
_cell.angle_gamma   90.00
#
_symmetry.space_group_name_H-M   'P 1'
#
loop_
_entity.id
_entity.type
_entity.pdbx_description
1 polymer ?
#
loop_
_entity_poly.entity_id
_entity_poly.type
_entity_poly.pdbx_seq_one_letter_code
_entity_poly.pdbx_strand_id
1 'polypeptide(L)'
;TLTPQLEDKDTSSLKDHELAQLDTVATLLRSDFLLRIRYILNEMHPPPVGVTCALEILIRLARHSHITALNISSTPYLLDTIVQNFIPLSIDQLAMQDTIKNVYGIPVVKAIKLCRVLVTYGKKPVAQKLDNFKIIQAILTYISSETRNNDISLSIESLRLWRILLHYEIGLDSVAGAQLTLISQLQLLLSNHDIQNTSELACEHAAALIAVASHEKTLKPNISTLLAKWSTQLSSVSNVTWGVMKLIAKSLSAVDEISAFKTTWLSNQHVFSNLRSSSNLLSDCNTTTDREPSCLPNLNVLTENGELQPIVSVHSCIPFLATILNTFHSSSRVAEIRAILEHPSFRKYIRELETTEWSLERSWYSRTEFYLLTAVVKSASLLGDTINNQTAQIVWRITIKLISSLPADATDHVRKLLQIALSNEKVNLEMITNELAKLDLASTVDQVKIGSHSDAASLYERYVTPNGDWNQAAMPKDWLFLPLVHMYTKCKNDIKLQSEDKDSVLTVLSLTLVLPDLMEKLSPTLRFSRLILVYLCDTIYLDRDVSTLLLNVLSNLLRRYHTRLNFQTELPGLSSFTDLFIALCEHFCSTSYGDDGYAMTLLVAAAQRHDPHYRKLLWSEHAAALRYLKLPPEKLVLPLKEYLYPEEDDTSLIESYMTALVRGVVRETWCPVPFTIALHHSAMYLKRSNRLAVRMRAQVEKLRNRDIADALLHYVPPQL
;
A
#
# COMPACT_ATOMS: atom_id res chain seq x y z
N THR A 1 -14.11 0.26 -10.58
CA THR A 1 -14.58 1.05 -11.75
C THR A 1 -13.71 2.28 -11.87
N LEU A 2 -13.82 3.02 -12.98
CA LEU A 2 -13.04 4.24 -13.20
C LEU A 2 -13.79 5.51 -12.75
N THR A 3 -15.07 5.41 -12.38
CA THR A 3 -15.94 6.51 -11.92
C THR A 3 -15.25 7.52 -10.99
N PRO A 4 -15.46 8.84 -11.18
CA PRO A 4 -14.99 9.86 -10.24
C PRO A 4 -15.44 9.55 -8.82
N GLN A 5 -14.61 9.90 -7.83
CA GLN A 5 -14.99 9.78 -6.43
C GLN A 5 -15.95 10.92 -6.07
N LEU A 6 -17.16 10.56 -5.68
CA LEU A 6 -18.19 11.50 -5.24
C LEU A 6 -18.44 11.28 -3.75
N GLU A 7 -18.47 12.36 -2.97
CA GLU A 7 -18.80 12.32 -1.54
C GLU A 7 -20.23 11.79 -1.33
N ASP A 8 -21.17 12.19 -2.21
CA ASP A 8 -22.55 11.68 -2.27
C ASP A 8 -22.77 10.81 -3.52
N LYS A 9 -23.26 9.58 -3.33
CA LYS A 9 -23.53 8.64 -4.42
C LYS A 9 -24.85 8.90 -5.15
N ASP A 10 -25.76 9.67 -4.57
CA ASP A 10 -27.04 10.00 -5.19
C ASP A 10 -26.94 11.30 -5.98
N THR A 11 -26.82 11.17 -7.31
CA THR A 11 -26.69 12.30 -8.24
C THR A 11 -28.02 12.61 -8.95
N SER A 12 -29.12 11.94 -8.60
CA SER A 12 -30.39 12.02 -9.33
C SER A 12 -31.06 13.40 -9.25
N SER A 13 -30.82 14.14 -8.17
CA SER A 13 -31.37 15.49 -7.93
C SER A 13 -30.58 16.63 -8.60
N LEU A 14 -29.36 16.36 -9.08
CA LEU A 14 -28.47 17.36 -9.65
C LEU A 14 -28.91 17.80 -11.06
N LYS A 15 -28.84 19.10 -11.34
CA LYS A 15 -29.01 19.67 -12.68
C LYS A 15 -27.82 19.28 -13.57
N ASP A 16 -28.01 19.32 -14.88
CA ASP A 16 -26.99 18.85 -15.84
C ASP A 16 -25.64 19.57 -15.72
N HIS A 17 -25.62 20.88 -15.42
CA HIS A 17 -24.36 21.61 -15.24
C HIS A 17 -23.66 21.27 -13.92
N GLU A 18 -24.41 20.94 -12.87
CA GLU A 18 -23.89 20.51 -11.57
C GLU A 18 -23.32 19.09 -11.71
N LEU A 19 -24.04 18.20 -12.38
CA LEU A 19 -23.53 16.86 -12.69
C LEU A 19 -22.30 16.91 -13.60
N ALA A 20 -22.24 17.83 -14.57
CA ALA A 20 -21.10 17.92 -15.49
C ALA A 20 -19.79 18.23 -14.76
N GLN A 21 -19.85 19.04 -13.70
CA GLN A 21 -18.70 19.37 -12.84
C GLN A 21 -18.20 18.19 -12.02
N LEU A 22 -19.06 17.18 -11.79
CA LEU A 22 -18.77 16.00 -10.98
C LEU A 22 -18.46 14.76 -11.83
N ASP A 23 -19.25 14.51 -12.86
CA ASP A 23 -19.13 13.41 -13.80
C ASP A 23 -19.67 13.82 -15.18
N THR A 24 -18.75 14.25 -16.04
CA THR A 24 -19.08 14.64 -17.42
C THR A 24 -19.61 13.46 -18.25
N VAL A 25 -19.19 12.22 -17.94
CA VAL A 25 -19.66 11.03 -18.66
C VAL A 25 -21.11 10.73 -18.29
N ALA A 26 -21.45 10.77 -17.01
CA ALA A 26 -22.83 10.59 -16.55
C ALA A 26 -23.76 11.63 -17.16
N THR A 27 -23.33 12.90 -17.21
CA THR A 27 -24.10 13.98 -17.84
C THR A 27 -24.33 13.74 -19.33
N LEU A 28 -23.30 13.33 -20.08
CA LEU A 28 -23.44 13.05 -21.50
C LEU A 28 -24.45 11.92 -21.75
N LEU A 29 -24.44 10.88 -20.91
CA LEU A 29 -25.38 9.76 -21.02
C LEU A 29 -26.84 10.16 -20.73
N ARG A 30 -27.09 11.19 -19.90
CA ARG A 30 -28.45 11.74 -19.68
C ARG A 30 -29.05 12.41 -20.92
N SER A 31 -28.22 12.82 -21.88
CA SER A 31 -28.65 13.60 -23.06
C SER A 31 -29.11 12.76 -24.27
N ASP A 32 -29.42 11.48 -24.07
CA ASP A 32 -29.71 10.49 -25.13
C ASP A 32 -28.59 10.37 -26.18
N PHE A 33 -27.35 10.62 -25.76
CA PHE A 33 -26.18 10.68 -26.65
C PHE A 33 -25.98 9.40 -27.48
N LEU A 34 -26.27 8.22 -26.92
CA LEU A 34 -26.12 6.93 -27.60
C LEU A 34 -27.05 6.82 -28.83
N LEU A 35 -28.29 7.32 -28.73
CA LEU A 35 -29.24 7.34 -29.83
C LEU A 35 -28.80 8.33 -30.93
N ARG A 36 -28.22 9.46 -30.54
CA ARG A 36 -27.66 10.45 -31.48
C ARG A 36 -26.46 9.90 -32.23
N ILE A 37 -25.55 9.21 -31.55
CA ILE A 37 -24.39 8.55 -32.20
C ILE A 37 -24.86 7.47 -33.17
N ARG A 38 -25.86 6.67 -32.81
CA ARG A 38 -26.47 5.72 -33.74
C ARG A 38 -26.98 6.42 -35.00
N TYR A 39 -27.75 7.49 -34.86
CA TYR A 39 -28.27 8.27 -36.01
C TYR A 39 -27.13 8.84 -36.87
N ILE A 40 -26.08 9.39 -36.23
CA ILE A 40 -24.90 9.89 -36.95
C ILE A 40 -24.23 8.77 -37.75
N LEU A 41 -24.03 7.59 -37.16
CA LEU A 41 -23.37 6.49 -37.85
C LEU A 41 -24.26 5.81 -38.90
N ASN A 42 -25.58 5.79 -38.74
CA ASN A 42 -26.47 5.08 -39.65
C ASN A 42 -27.06 5.94 -40.77
N GLU A 43 -27.45 7.18 -40.47
CA GLU A 43 -28.18 8.04 -41.43
C GLU A 43 -27.26 9.08 -42.07
N MET A 44 -26.45 9.75 -41.24
CA MET A 44 -25.63 10.89 -41.68
C MET A 44 -24.39 10.48 -42.48
N HIS A 45 -23.86 9.28 -42.27
CA HIS A 45 -22.65 8.76 -42.92
C HIS A 45 -21.45 9.74 -42.89
N PRO A 46 -20.95 10.13 -41.70
CA PRO A 46 -19.87 11.10 -41.58
C PRO A 46 -18.58 10.64 -42.26
N PRO A 47 -17.66 11.58 -42.57
CA PRO A 47 -16.36 11.24 -43.13
C PRO A 47 -15.53 10.36 -42.16
N PRO A 48 -14.45 9.71 -42.63
CA PRO A 48 -13.64 8.77 -41.84
C PRO A 48 -13.18 9.28 -40.46
N VAL A 49 -12.82 10.56 -40.38
CA VAL A 49 -12.43 11.21 -39.11
C VAL A 49 -13.61 11.30 -38.15
N GLY A 50 -14.80 11.61 -38.64
CA GLY A 50 -16.03 11.66 -37.85
C GLY A 50 -16.43 10.29 -37.30
N VAL A 51 -16.34 9.24 -38.12
CA VAL A 51 -16.55 7.85 -37.66
C VAL A 51 -15.55 7.49 -36.56
N THR A 52 -14.27 7.80 -36.77
CA THR A 52 -13.21 7.55 -35.78
C THR A 52 -13.49 8.27 -34.46
N CYS A 53 -13.87 9.56 -34.50
CA CYS A 53 -14.22 10.32 -33.30
C CYS A 53 -15.43 9.72 -32.56
N ALA A 54 -16.48 9.33 -33.29
CA ALA A 54 -17.66 8.71 -32.70
C ALA A 54 -17.31 7.41 -31.95
N LEU A 55 -16.51 6.53 -32.58
CA LEU A 55 -16.05 5.29 -31.97
C LEU A 55 -15.14 5.54 -30.76
N GLU A 56 -14.26 6.54 -30.82
CA GLU A 56 -13.40 6.91 -29.69
C GLU A 56 -14.17 7.44 -28.49
N ILE A 57 -15.24 8.22 -28.71
CA ILE A 57 -16.12 8.67 -27.64
C ILE A 57 -16.81 7.46 -27.01
N LEU A 58 -17.38 6.54 -27.81
CA LEU A 58 -17.97 5.31 -27.29
C LEU A 58 -16.97 4.45 -26.49
N ILE A 59 -15.71 4.36 -26.94
CA ILE A 59 -14.63 3.68 -26.20
C ILE A 59 -14.40 4.34 -24.83
N ARG A 60 -14.36 5.68 -24.78
CA ARG A 60 -14.19 6.43 -23.53
C ARG A 60 -15.37 6.20 -22.58
N LEU A 61 -16.60 6.26 -23.10
CA LEU A 61 -17.82 5.99 -22.34
C LEU A 61 -17.83 4.56 -21.78
N ALA A 62 -17.50 3.56 -22.60
CA ALA A 62 -17.48 2.17 -22.17
C ALA A 62 -16.47 1.89 -21.02
N ARG A 63 -15.38 2.67 -20.93
CA ARG A 63 -14.38 2.54 -19.86
C ARG A 63 -14.79 3.13 -18.53
N HIS A 64 -15.80 4.01 -18.52
CA HIS A 64 -16.26 4.69 -17.31
C HIS A 64 -16.80 3.70 -16.27
N SER A 65 -17.69 2.81 -16.69
CA SER A 65 -18.28 1.81 -15.80
C SER A 65 -18.79 0.56 -16.53
N HIS A 66 -18.99 -0.52 -15.76
CA HIS A 66 -19.64 -1.75 -16.25
C HIS A 66 -21.04 -1.47 -16.81
N ILE A 67 -21.82 -0.63 -16.12
CA ILE A 67 -23.19 -0.27 -16.49
C ILE A 67 -23.19 0.50 -17.82
N THR A 68 -22.28 1.46 -17.99
CA THR A 68 -22.16 2.24 -19.24
C THR A 68 -21.82 1.33 -20.42
N ALA A 69 -20.91 0.37 -20.26
CA ALA A 69 -20.59 -0.60 -21.30
C ALA A 69 -21.80 -1.46 -21.70
N LEU A 70 -22.58 -1.92 -20.72
CA LEU A 70 -23.83 -2.64 -20.99
C LEU A 70 -24.85 -1.76 -21.71
N ASN A 71 -25.04 -0.51 -21.29
CA ASN A 71 -25.97 0.43 -21.92
C ASN A 71 -25.60 0.67 -23.39
N ILE A 72 -24.31 0.87 -23.71
CA ILE A 72 -23.85 1.00 -25.09
C ILE A 72 -24.17 -0.27 -25.89
N SER A 73 -23.87 -1.45 -25.32
CA SER A 73 -24.11 -2.73 -25.99
C SER A 73 -25.60 -3.04 -26.21
N SER A 74 -26.47 -2.55 -25.33
CA SER A 74 -27.92 -2.82 -25.34
C SER A 74 -28.73 -1.73 -26.03
N THR A 75 -28.11 -0.61 -26.40
CA THR A 75 -28.78 0.47 -27.14
C THR A 75 -29.30 -0.07 -28.49
N PRO A 76 -30.60 0.08 -28.80
CA PRO A 76 -31.20 -0.50 -30.00
C PRO A 76 -30.50 -0.08 -31.29
N TYR A 77 -30.09 -1.07 -32.09
CA TYR A 77 -29.42 -0.97 -33.39
C TYR A 77 -28.05 -0.27 -33.40
N LEU A 78 -27.52 0.20 -32.27
CA LEU A 78 -26.23 0.89 -32.25
C LEU A 78 -25.08 -0.08 -32.54
N LEU A 79 -24.98 -1.17 -31.77
CA LEU A 79 -23.91 -2.16 -31.94
C LEU A 79 -24.05 -2.89 -33.28
N ASP A 80 -25.28 -3.18 -33.70
CA ASP A 80 -25.61 -3.78 -34.99
C ASP A 80 -25.06 -2.93 -36.16
N THR A 81 -25.37 -1.63 -36.16
CA THR A 81 -24.89 -0.66 -37.17
C THR A 81 -23.37 -0.63 -37.20
N ILE A 82 -22.71 -0.64 -36.04
CA ILE A 82 -21.25 -0.58 -35.95
C ILE A 82 -20.62 -1.84 -36.52
N VAL A 83 -21.12 -3.02 -36.15
CA VAL A 83 -20.56 -4.30 -36.63
C VAL A 83 -20.80 -4.46 -38.13
N GLN A 84 -22.01 -4.19 -38.63
CA GLN A 84 -22.35 -4.33 -40.05
C GLN A 84 -21.52 -3.41 -40.95
N ASN A 85 -21.34 -2.15 -40.56
CA ASN A 85 -20.68 -1.16 -41.41
C ASN A 85 -19.15 -1.13 -41.27
N PHE A 86 -18.60 -1.48 -40.11
CA PHE A 86 -17.17 -1.27 -39.81
C PHE A 86 -16.42 -2.54 -39.41
N ILE A 87 -17.11 -3.68 -39.33
CA ILE A 87 -16.54 -5.01 -39.12
C ILE A 87 -17.17 -6.00 -40.13
N PRO A 88 -17.03 -5.74 -41.45
CA PRO A 88 -17.63 -6.57 -42.50
C PRO A 88 -17.03 -7.99 -42.52
N LEU A 89 -17.83 -8.98 -42.90
CA LEU A 89 -17.36 -10.37 -43.04
C LEU A 89 -16.37 -10.59 -44.20
N SER A 90 -16.33 -9.67 -45.17
CA SER A 90 -15.40 -9.71 -46.31
C SER A 90 -14.55 -8.44 -46.37
N ILE A 91 -13.35 -8.57 -46.94
CA ILE A 91 -12.37 -7.50 -47.13
C ILE A 91 -12.28 -7.05 -48.61
N ASP A 92 -13.16 -7.56 -49.49
CA ASP A 92 -13.10 -7.33 -50.94
C ASP A 92 -13.02 -5.84 -51.32
N GLN A 93 -13.76 -4.97 -50.62
CA GLN A 93 -13.75 -3.53 -50.90
C GLN A 93 -12.41 -2.85 -50.55
N LEU A 94 -11.70 -3.35 -49.53
CA LEU A 94 -10.41 -2.82 -49.12
C LEU A 94 -9.30 -3.19 -50.13
N ALA A 95 -9.42 -4.35 -50.79
CA ALA A 95 -8.47 -4.78 -51.81
C ALA A 95 -8.59 -3.99 -53.13
N MET A 96 -9.70 -3.28 -53.33
CA MET A 96 -10.07 -2.61 -54.60
C MET A 96 -9.84 -1.09 -54.58
N GLN A 97 -9.36 -0.50 -53.46
CA GLN A 97 -9.21 0.95 -53.32
C GLN A 97 -7.76 1.37 -52.99
N ASP A 98 -7.17 2.22 -53.83
CA ASP A 98 -5.83 2.79 -53.60
C ASP A 98 -5.83 3.94 -52.56
N THR A 99 -6.97 4.62 -52.35
CA THR A 99 -7.15 5.67 -51.35
C THR A 99 -8.51 5.55 -50.65
N ILE A 100 -8.50 5.47 -49.31
CA ILE A 100 -9.72 5.31 -48.49
C ILE A 100 -10.42 6.67 -48.39
N LYS A 101 -11.47 6.86 -49.20
CA LYS A 101 -12.35 8.04 -49.14
C LYS A 101 -13.60 7.81 -48.27
N ASN A 102 -14.00 6.55 -48.13
CA ASN A 102 -15.14 6.11 -47.33
C ASN A 102 -14.73 4.89 -46.49
N VAL A 103 -15.12 4.87 -45.21
CA VAL A 103 -14.82 3.77 -44.26
C VAL A 103 -15.98 2.79 -44.08
N TYR A 104 -17.14 3.05 -44.67
CA TYR A 104 -18.28 2.15 -44.62
C TYR A 104 -18.04 0.95 -45.54
N GLY A 105 -18.27 -0.25 -45.01
CA GLY A 105 -18.06 -1.52 -45.72
C GLY A 105 -16.62 -2.03 -45.69
N ILE A 106 -15.71 -1.36 -44.98
CA ILE A 106 -14.33 -1.81 -44.75
C ILE A 106 -14.02 -1.97 -43.25
N PRO A 107 -13.05 -2.83 -42.88
CA PRO A 107 -12.67 -3.01 -41.47
C PRO A 107 -12.07 -1.74 -40.85
N VAL A 108 -12.60 -1.31 -39.70
CA VAL A 108 -12.08 -0.17 -38.93
C VAL A 108 -11.53 -0.64 -37.58
N VAL A 109 -10.21 -0.46 -37.36
CA VAL A 109 -9.51 -0.90 -36.13
C VAL A 109 -10.17 -0.37 -34.85
N LYS A 110 -10.69 0.86 -34.88
CA LYS A 110 -11.37 1.47 -33.72
C LYS A 110 -12.70 0.79 -33.39
N ALA A 111 -13.41 0.23 -34.36
CA ALA A 111 -14.65 -0.52 -34.13
C ALA A 111 -14.34 -1.85 -33.42
N ILE A 112 -13.31 -2.57 -33.86
CA ILE A 112 -12.83 -3.80 -33.19
C ILE A 112 -12.36 -3.49 -31.77
N LYS A 113 -11.63 -2.38 -31.59
CA LYS A 113 -11.23 -1.89 -30.26
C LYS A 113 -12.42 -1.57 -29.37
N LEU A 114 -13.47 -0.95 -29.90
CA LEU A 114 -14.71 -0.71 -29.18
C LEU A 114 -15.33 -2.02 -28.71
N CYS A 115 -15.50 -3.01 -29.60
CA CYS A 115 -15.98 -4.34 -29.24
C CYS A 115 -15.15 -4.97 -28.12
N ARG A 116 -13.82 -4.90 -28.21
CA ARG A 116 -12.93 -5.44 -27.15
C ARG A 116 -13.11 -4.71 -25.81
N VAL A 117 -13.24 -3.39 -25.83
CA VAL A 117 -13.48 -2.60 -24.62
C VAL A 117 -14.86 -2.90 -24.03
N LEU A 118 -15.90 -3.02 -24.87
CA LEU A 118 -17.24 -3.40 -24.43
C LEU A 118 -17.25 -4.80 -23.79
N VAL A 119 -16.51 -5.77 -24.34
CA VAL A 119 -16.35 -7.09 -23.70
C VAL A 119 -15.56 -6.99 -22.40
N THR A 120 -14.51 -6.17 -22.35
CA THR A 120 -13.69 -5.98 -21.14
C THR A 120 -14.51 -5.45 -19.96
N TYR A 121 -15.38 -4.46 -20.23
CA TYR A 121 -16.16 -3.80 -19.17
C TYR A 121 -17.54 -4.42 -18.99
N GLY A 122 -18.23 -4.82 -20.06
CA GLY A 122 -19.55 -5.44 -20.06
C GLY A 122 -19.54 -6.96 -19.87
N LYS A 123 -18.36 -7.61 -19.91
CA LYS A 123 -18.14 -9.04 -19.62
C LYS A 123 -18.90 -9.99 -20.56
N LYS A 124 -19.21 -11.20 -20.07
CA LYS A 124 -19.81 -12.32 -20.81
C LYS A 124 -21.08 -11.97 -21.62
N PRO A 125 -22.04 -11.16 -21.13
CA PRO A 125 -23.23 -10.79 -21.92
C PRO A 125 -22.90 -10.10 -23.25
N VAL A 126 -21.91 -9.20 -23.25
CA VAL A 126 -21.47 -8.52 -24.47
C VAL A 126 -20.76 -9.49 -25.40
N ALA A 127 -19.92 -10.39 -24.86
CA ALA A 127 -19.23 -11.40 -25.64
C ALA A 127 -20.21 -12.31 -26.40
N GLN A 128 -21.27 -12.77 -25.74
CA GLN A 128 -22.35 -13.56 -26.37
C GLN A 128 -23.08 -12.78 -27.46
N LYS A 129 -23.37 -11.50 -27.22
CA LYS A 129 -24.03 -10.65 -28.22
C LYS A 129 -23.17 -10.46 -29.46
N LEU A 130 -21.86 -10.28 -29.30
CA LEU A 130 -20.94 -10.17 -30.44
C LEU A 130 -20.80 -11.48 -31.23
N ASP A 131 -20.87 -12.62 -30.55
CA ASP A 131 -20.87 -13.93 -31.22
C ASP A 131 -22.09 -14.10 -32.15
N ASN A 132 -23.27 -13.65 -31.69
CA ASN A 132 -24.48 -13.62 -32.53
C ASN A 132 -24.32 -12.74 -33.78
N PHE A 133 -23.44 -11.74 -33.73
CA PHE A 133 -23.10 -10.91 -34.89
C PHE A 133 -22.01 -11.51 -35.79
N LYS A 134 -21.62 -12.77 -35.58
CA LYS A 134 -20.58 -13.46 -36.36
C LYS A 134 -19.23 -12.75 -36.31
N ILE A 135 -18.90 -12.13 -35.17
CA ILE A 135 -17.66 -11.37 -35.00
C ILE A 135 -16.42 -12.25 -35.19
N ILE A 136 -16.52 -13.53 -34.82
CA ILE A 136 -15.42 -14.49 -34.94
C ILE A 136 -15.08 -14.75 -36.41
N GLN A 137 -16.09 -14.90 -37.26
CA GLN A 137 -15.89 -15.11 -38.69
C GLN A 137 -15.20 -13.90 -39.34
N ALA A 138 -15.56 -12.68 -38.93
CA ALA A 138 -14.86 -11.47 -39.38
C ALA A 138 -13.39 -11.47 -38.91
N ILE A 139 -13.13 -11.76 -37.63
CA ILE A 139 -11.78 -11.88 -37.07
C ILE A 139 -10.93 -12.89 -37.86
N LEU A 140 -11.47 -14.09 -38.10
CA LEU A 140 -10.77 -15.15 -38.85
C LEU A 140 -10.40 -14.68 -40.27
N THR A 141 -11.30 -13.95 -40.92
CA THR A 141 -11.04 -13.37 -42.25
C THR A 141 -9.87 -12.37 -42.19
N TYR A 142 -9.83 -11.52 -41.16
CA TYR A 142 -8.82 -10.46 -41.04
C TYR A 142 -7.43 -10.97 -40.68
N ILE A 143 -7.32 -12.05 -39.91
CA ILE A 143 -6.03 -12.65 -39.56
C ILE A 143 -5.46 -13.50 -40.71
N SER A 144 -6.31 -14.04 -41.58
CA SER A 144 -5.91 -14.91 -42.70
C SER A 144 -5.56 -14.13 -43.96
N SER A 145 -5.94 -12.84 -44.07
CA SER A 145 -5.79 -12.08 -45.30
C SER A 145 -4.37 -11.54 -45.51
N GLU A 146 -3.72 -11.94 -46.60
CA GLU A 146 -2.44 -11.39 -47.09
C GLU A 146 -2.68 -10.11 -47.93
N THR A 147 -3.37 -9.11 -47.38
CA THR A 147 -3.66 -7.89 -48.17
C THR A 147 -2.39 -7.07 -48.44
N ARG A 148 -2.32 -6.42 -49.62
CA ARG A 148 -1.14 -5.67 -50.11
C ARG A 148 -0.60 -4.61 -49.13
N ASN A 149 -1.47 -4.10 -48.25
CA ASN A 149 -1.12 -3.32 -47.07
C ASN A 149 -1.56 -4.12 -45.84
N ASN A 150 -0.73 -5.08 -45.40
CA ASN A 150 -0.95 -5.81 -44.15
C ASN A 150 -1.03 -4.80 -43.00
N ASP A 151 -2.23 -4.34 -42.65
CA ASP A 151 -2.42 -3.51 -41.46
C ASP A 151 -2.26 -4.42 -40.25
N ILE A 152 -1.01 -4.56 -39.82
CA ILE A 152 -0.61 -5.30 -38.62
C ILE A 152 -1.46 -4.85 -37.42
N SER A 153 -1.91 -3.59 -37.38
CA SER A 153 -2.79 -3.05 -36.34
C SER A 153 -4.17 -3.70 -36.34
N LEU A 154 -4.74 -3.96 -37.53
CA LEU A 154 -6.01 -4.66 -37.69
C LEU A 154 -5.90 -6.10 -37.19
N SER A 155 -4.85 -6.81 -37.58
CA SER A 155 -4.59 -8.17 -37.10
C SER A 155 -4.41 -8.21 -35.58
N ILE A 156 -3.56 -7.33 -35.02
CA ILE A 156 -3.31 -7.22 -33.57
C ILE A 156 -4.62 -7.03 -32.81
N GLU A 157 -5.45 -6.06 -33.21
CA GLU A 157 -6.67 -5.74 -32.47
C GLU A 157 -7.73 -6.85 -32.62
N SER A 158 -7.77 -7.53 -33.77
CA SER A 158 -8.61 -8.71 -34.01
C SER A 158 -8.21 -9.89 -33.12
N LEU A 159 -6.92 -10.22 -33.05
CA LEU A 159 -6.38 -11.25 -32.15
C LEU A 159 -6.63 -10.91 -30.67
N ARG A 160 -6.51 -9.63 -30.29
CA ARG A 160 -6.82 -9.18 -28.92
C ARG A 160 -8.31 -9.30 -28.59
N LEU A 161 -9.21 -9.01 -29.54
CA LEU A 161 -10.65 -9.24 -29.38
C LEU A 161 -10.94 -10.74 -29.27
N TRP A 162 -10.35 -11.56 -30.13
CA TRP A 162 -10.53 -13.01 -30.09
C TRP A 162 -10.11 -13.60 -28.75
N ARG A 163 -8.93 -13.21 -28.25
CA ARG A 163 -8.43 -13.62 -26.94
C ARG A 163 -9.43 -13.31 -25.81
N ILE A 164 -10.06 -12.13 -25.82
CA ILE A 164 -10.99 -11.77 -24.73
C ILE A 164 -12.33 -12.51 -24.85
N LEU A 165 -12.78 -12.86 -26.07
CA LEU A 165 -13.94 -13.73 -26.27
C LEU A 165 -13.67 -15.13 -25.72
N LEU A 166 -12.49 -15.69 -26.03
CA LEU A 166 -12.06 -17.00 -25.52
C LEU A 166 -11.94 -17.02 -23.99
N HIS A 167 -11.48 -15.92 -23.38
CA HIS A 167 -11.44 -15.78 -21.91
C HIS A 167 -12.83 -15.90 -21.26
N TYR A 168 -13.89 -15.48 -21.95
CA TYR A 168 -15.28 -15.67 -21.52
C TYR A 168 -15.92 -16.96 -22.04
N GLU A 169 -15.10 -17.89 -22.54
CA GLU A 169 -15.50 -19.20 -23.08
C GLU A 169 -16.41 -19.11 -24.31
N ILE A 170 -16.29 -18.04 -25.08
CA ILE A 170 -17.07 -17.82 -26.31
C ILE A 170 -16.24 -18.23 -27.53
N GLY A 171 -16.83 -19.10 -28.35
CA GLY A 171 -16.23 -19.55 -29.62
C GLY A 171 -14.95 -20.36 -29.45
N LEU A 172 -14.85 -21.22 -28.43
CA LEU A 172 -13.65 -22.06 -28.21
C LEU A 172 -13.30 -22.92 -29.44
N ASP A 173 -14.32 -23.46 -30.13
CA ASP A 173 -14.16 -24.28 -31.33
C ASP A 173 -13.52 -23.52 -32.51
N SER A 174 -13.56 -22.19 -32.49
CA SER A 174 -12.96 -21.36 -33.55
C SER A 174 -11.45 -21.51 -33.62
N VAL A 175 -10.78 -21.79 -32.48
CA VAL A 175 -9.32 -21.97 -32.45
C VAL A 175 -8.94 -23.29 -33.11
N ALA A 176 -9.70 -24.36 -32.83
CA ALA A 176 -9.55 -25.64 -33.49
C ALA A 176 -9.84 -25.53 -35.01
N GLY A 177 -10.90 -24.81 -35.39
CA GLY A 177 -11.22 -24.55 -36.80
C GLY A 177 -10.15 -23.76 -37.56
N ALA A 178 -9.42 -22.89 -36.87
CA ALA A 178 -8.35 -22.05 -37.44
C ALA A 178 -6.94 -22.64 -37.23
N GLN A 179 -6.83 -23.89 -36.76
CA GLN A 179 -5.56 -24.49 -36.33
C GLN A 179 -4.48 -24.42 -37.42
N LEU A 180 -4.82 -24.72 -38.67
CA LEU A 180 -3.86 -24.67 -39.79
C LEU A 180 -3.31 -23.26 -40.03
N THR A 181 -4.17 -22.24 -40.00
CA THR A 181 -3.76 -20.84 -40.11
C THR A 181 -2.85 -20.44 -38.97
N LEU A 182 -3.21 -20.80 -37.74
CA LEU A 182 -2.40 -20.49 -36.55
C LEU A 182 -1.03 -21.20 -36.60
N ILE A 183 -0.98 -22.47 -37.00
CA ILE A 183 0.29 -23.20 -37.19
C ILE A 183 1.17 -22.49 -38.22
N SER A 184 0.60 -22.15 -39.37
CA SER A 184 1.32 -21.44 -40.44
C SER A 184 1.91 -20.12 -39.95
N GLN A 185 1.14 -19.33 -39.21
CA GLN A 185 1.61 -18.06 -38.65
C GLN A 185 2.68 -18.26 -37.56
N LEU A 186 2.56 -19.28 -36.71
CA LEU A 186 3.59 -19.61 -35.72
C LEU A 186 4.89 -20.08 -36.40
N GLN A 187 4.80 -20.84 -37.48
CA GLN A 187 5.96 -21.23 -38.30
C GLN A 187 6.60 -20.02 -38.97
N LEU A 188 5.80 -19.07 -39.48
CA LEU A 188 6.31 -17.83 -40.05
C LEU A 188 7.09 -17.01 -39.01
N LEU A 189 6.60 -16.93 -37.77
CA LEU A 189 7.33 -16.31 -36.66
C LEU A 189 8.63 -17.07 -36.35
N LEU A 190 8.60 -18.40 -36.41
CA LEU A 190 9.78 -19.23 -36.15
C LEU A 190 10.88 -18.98 -37.20
N SER A 191 10.51 -18.82 -38.47
CA SER A 191 11.47 -18.56 -39.55
C SER A 191 11.93 -17.11 -39.58
N ASN A 192 11.02 -16.14 -39.45
CA ASN A 192 11.30 -14.75 -39.84
C ASN A 192 11.39 -13.76 -38.67
N HIS A 193 10.81 -14.06 -37.51
CA HIS A 193 10.77 -13.10 -36.41
C HIS A 193 12.04 -13.18 -35.54
N ASP A 194 12.94 -12.21 -35.70
CA ASP A 194 14.14 -12.04 -34.90
C ASP A 194 14.01 -10.85 -33.94
N ILE A 195 14.06 -11.12 -32.62
CA ILE A 195 13.88 -10.08 -31.60
C ILE A 195 14.99 -9.01 -31.59
N GLN A 196 16.14 -9.26 -32.22
CA GLN A 196 17.23 -8.28 -32.29
C GLN A 196 16.92 -7.10 -33.22
N ASN A 197 16.13 -7.33 -34.28
CA ASN A 197 15.91 -6.38 -35.38
C ASN A 197 14.41 -6.13 -35.67
N THR A 198 13.54 -6.40 -34.69
CA THR A 198 12.08 -6.32 -34.86
C THR A 198 11.51 -5.00 -34.35
N SER A 199 10.31 -4.65 -34.83
CA SER A 199 9.56 -3.50 -34.33
C SER A 199 8.66 -3.88 -33.14
N GLU A 200 8.31 -2.89 -32.30
CA GLU A 200 7.33 -3.08 -31.22
C GLU A 200 5.99 -3.65 -31.72
N LEU A 201 5.54 -3.20 -32.89
CA LEU A 201 4.29 -3.70 -33.51
C LEU A 201 4.39 -5.18 -33.88
N ALA A 202 5.52 -5.63 -34.42
CA ALA A 202 5.74 -7.04 -34.74
C ALA A 202 5.78 -7.92 -33.48
N CYS A 203 6.40 -7.44 -32.40
CA CYS A 203 6.34 -8.11 -31.09
C CYS A 203 4.92 -8.18 -30.54
N GLU A 204 4.14 -7.09 -30.63
CA GLU A 204 2.74 -7.05 -30.20
C GLU A 204 1.85 -8.01 -31.00
N HIS A 205 2.08 -8.13 -32.30
CA HIS A 205 1.41 -9.10 -33.16
C HIS A 205 1.73 -10.54 -32.73
N ALA A 206 3.01 -10.86 -32.56
CA ALA A 206 3.43 -12.18 -32.10
C ALA A 206 2.85 -12.52 -30.71
N ALA A 207 2.84 -11.57 -29.78
CA ALA A 207 2.29 -11.77 -28.44
C ALA A 207 0.76 -11.96 -28.46
N ALA A 208 0.04 -11.24 -29.33
CA ALA A 208 -1.39 -11.41 -29.51
C ALA A 208 -1.73 -12.78 -30.13
N LEU A 209 -0.97 -13.22 -31.13
CA LEU A 209 -1.13 -14.54 -31.76
C LEU A 209 -0.93 -15.67 -30.75
N ILE A 210 0.14 -15.60 -29.94
CA ILE A 210 0.42 -16.58 -28.90
C ILE A 210 -0.68 -16.62 -27.85
N ALA A 211 -1.25 -15.47 -27.52
CA ALA A 211 -2.35 -15.40 -26.55
C ALA A 211 -3.62 -16.10 -27.03
N VAL A 212 -3.87 -16.16 -28.34
CA VAL A 212 -4.96 -16.94 -28.92
C VAL A 212 -4.57 -18.41 -28.98
N ALA A 213 -3.43 -18.71 -29.61
CA ALA A 213 -2.95 -20.08 -29.83
C ALA A 213 -2.78 -20.87 -28.52
N SER A 214 -2.52 -20.21 -27.39
CA SER A 214 -2.41 -20.85 -26.08
C SER A 214 -3.69 -21.57 -25.60
N HIS A 215 -4.85 -21.24 -26.19
CA HIS A 215 -6.11 -21.90 -25.87
C HIS A 215 -6.23 -23.29 -26.52
N GLU A 216 -5.38 -23.62 -27.50
CA GLU A 216 -5.38 -24.89 -28.20
C GLU A 216 -4.16 -25.72 -27.79
N LYS A 217 -4.40 -26.86 -27.13
CA LYS A 217 -3.33 -27.69 -26.55
C LYS A 217 -2.34 -28.19 -27.60
N THR A 218 -2.83 -28.50 -28.80
CA THR A 218 -2.00 -29.00 -29.91
C THR A 218 -0.97 -27.98 -30.41
N LEU A 219 -1.15 -26.69 -30.14
CA LEU A 219 -0.24 -25.61 -30.56
C LEU A 219 0.84 -25.27 -29.52
N LYS A 220 0.71 -25.75 -28.28
CA LYS A 220 1.68 -25.47 -27.21
C LYS A 220 3.11 -25.92 -27.52
N PRO A 221 3.36 -27.05 -28.20
CA PRO A 221 4.72 -27.42 -28.63
C PRO A 221 5.36 -26.38 -29.55
N ASN A 222 4.60 -25.81 -30.50
CA ASN A 222 5.09 -24.75 -31.39
C ASN A 222 5.43 -23.47 -30.60
N ILE A 223 4.60 -23.09 -29.63
CA ILE A 223 4.86 -21.96 -28.73
C ILE A 223 6.12 -22.23 -27.90
N SER A 224 6.31 -23.46 -27.43
CA SER A 224 7.51 -23.89 -26.68
C SER A 224 8.79 -23.76 -27.51
N THR A 225 8.76 -24.13 -28.79
CA THR A 225 9.88 -23.92 -29.73
C THR A 225 10.19 -22.43 -29.93
N LEU A 226 9.16 -21.59 -30.09
CA LEU A 226 9.33 -20.13 -30.20
C LEU A 226 9.90 -19.51 -28.91
N LEU A 227 9.42 -19.97 -27.75
CA LEU A 227 9.94 -19.55 -26.45
C LEU A 227 11.43 -19.90 -26.31
N ALA A 228 11.84 -21.12 -26.71
CA ALA A 228 13.24 -21.52 -26.73
C ALA A 228 14.08 -20.63 -27.66
N LYS A 229 13.58 -20.33 -28.87
CA LYS A 229 14.24 -19.40 -29.81
C LYS A 229 14.45 -18.03 -29.19
N TRP A 230 13.38 -17.35 -28.77
CA TRP A 230 13.46 -15.97 -28.30
C TRP A 230 14.18 -15.83 -26.96
N SER A 231 14.06 -16.80 -26.05
CA SER A 231 14.85 -16.81 -24.81
C SER A 231 16.34 -17.00 -25.04
N THR A 232 16.73 -17.76 -26.09
CA THR A 232 18.13 -17.87 -26.50
C THR A 232 18.63 -16.58 -27.13
N GLN A 233 17.83 -15.95 -27.99
CA GLN A 233 18.18 -14.68 -28.62
C GLN A 233 18.36 -13.57 -27.57
N LEU A 234 17.52 -13.55 -26.53
CA LEU A 234 17.55 -12.55 -25.47
C LEU A 234 18.91 -12.43 -24.79
N SER A 235 19.70 -13.50 -24.77
CA SER A 235 21.06 -13.52 -24.21
C SER A 235 22.06 -12.60 -24.92
N SER A 236 21.75 -12.19 -26.16
CA SER A 236 22.61 -11.36 -27.02
C SER A 236 22.00 -10.00 -27.39
N VAL A 237 20.75 -9.73 -27.00
CA VAL A 237 20.07 -8.46 -27.32
C VAL A 237 20.66 -7.33 -26.48
N SER A 238 21.13 -6.27 -27.14
CA SER A 238 21.67 -5.07 -26.49
C SER A 238 20.60 -4.05 -26.10
N ASN A 239 19.59 -3.85 -26.95
CA ASN A 239 18.46 -2.96 -26.68
C ASN A 239 17.19 -3.76 -26.40
N VAL A 240 16.94 -4.06 -25.12
CA VAL A 240 15.76 -4.83 -24.72
C VAL A 240 14.59 -3.88 -24.49
N THR A 241 13.53 -4.06 -25.29
CA THR A 241 12.33 -3.24 -25.24
C THR A 241 11.14 -3.98 -24.61
N TRP A 242 10.12 -3.21 -24.27
CA TRP A 242 8.85 -3.68 -23.71
C TRP A 242 8.20 -4.76 -24.57
N GLY A 243 8.14 -4.58 -25.89
CA GLY A 243 7.53 -5.54 -26.81
C GLY A 243 8.23 -6.90 -26.77
N VAL A 244 9.57 -6.92 -26.78
CA VAL A 244 10.37 -8.16 -26.69
C VAL A 244 10.13 -8.87 -25.36
N MET A 245 10.20 -8.12 -24.26
CA MET A 245 9.98 -8.63 -22.92
C MET A 245 8.58 -9.20 -22.73
N LYS A 246 7.56 -8.46 -23.17
CA LYS A 246 6.15 -8.87 -23.12
C LYS A 246 5.90 -10.12 -23.96
N LEU A 247 6.50 -10.21 -25.15
CA LEU A 247 6.41 -11.38 -26.01
C LEU A 247 6.91 -12.63 -25.28
N ILE A 248 8.12 -12.58 -24.73
CA ILE A 248 8.72 -13.71 -24.01
C ILE A 248 7.91 -14.07 -22.77
N ALA A 249 7.49 -13.08 -21.96
CA ALA A 249 6.65 -13.30 -20.79
C ALA A 249 5.31 -13.95 -21.16
N LYS A 250 4.71 -13.53 -22.28
CA LYS A 250 3.43 -14.08 -22.76
C LYS A 250 3.59 -15.49 -23.30
N SER A 251 4.69 -15.79 -24.00
CA SER A 251 5.05 -17.15 -24.43
C SER A 251 5.28 -18.08 -23.26
N LEU A 252 6.00 -17.62 -22.23
CA LEU A 252 6.23 -18.41 -21.01
C LEU A 252 4.91 -18.72 -20.29
N SER A 253 4.00 -17.75 -20.21
CA SER A 253 2.69 -17.94 -19.59
C SER A 253 1.73 -18.82 -20.42
N ALA A 254 2.10 -19.16 -21.66
CA ALA A 254 1.28 -19.94 -22.59
C ALA A 254 1.65 -21.42 -22.67
N VAL A 255 2.83 -21.81 -22.16
CA VAL A 255 3.31 -23.19 -22.16
C VAL A 255 3.02 -23.88 -20.83
N ASP A 256 2.80 -25.19 -20.87
CA ASP A 256 2.55 -26.00 -19.66
C ASP A 256 3.85 -26.36 -18.94
N GLU A 257 4.93 -26.60 -19.69
CA GLU A 257 6.25 -26.93 -19.17
C GLU A 257 7.27 -25.84 -19.51
N ILE A 258 8.10 -25.49 -18.52
CA ILE A 258 9.14 -24.46 -18.65
C ILE A 258 10.47 -25.04 -19.16
N SER A 259 10.54 -26.36 -19.40
CA SER A 259 11.77 -27.06 -19.80
C SER A 259 12.45 -26.46 -21.03
N ALA A 260 11.67 -25.91 -21.97
CA ALA A 260 12.18 -25.27 -23.18
C ALA A 260 12.72 -23.85 -22.98
N PHE A 261 12.35 -23.18 -21.87
CA PHE A 261 12.79 -21.81 -21.60
C PHE A 261 14.28 -21.77 -21.27
N LYS A 262 15.08 -21.14 -22.12
CA LYS A 262 16.53 -21.00 -21.90
C LYS A 262 16.79 -19.85 -20.95
N THR A 263 17.75 -20.05 -20.05
CA THR A 263 18.08 -19.09 -18.97
C THR A 263 19.45 -18.45 -19.14
N THR A 264 20.09 -18.65 -20.29
CA THR A 264 21.40 -18.02 -20.61
C THR A 264 21.35 -16.49 -20.59
N TRP A 265 20.17 -15.91 -20.78
CA TRP A 265 19.94 -14.46 -20.73
C TRP A 265 20.09 -13.87 -19.33
N LEU A 266 20.13 -14.67 -18.27
CA LEU A 266 20.41 -14.19 -16.91
C LEU A 266 21.78 -13.52 -16.80
N SER A 267 22.71 -13.83 -17.72
CA SER A 267 24.02 -13.16 -17.81
C SER A 267 23.98 -11.85 -18.60
N ASN A 268 22.86 -11.53 -19.27
CA ASN A 268 22.72 -10.31 -20.06
C ASN A 268 22.40 -9.11 -19.15
N GLN A 269 23.39 -8.25 -18.92
CA GLN A 269 23.26 -7.06 -18.09
C GLN A 269 22.20 -6.07 -18.61
N HIS A 270 21.94 -6.03 -19.92
CA HIS A 270 20.98 -5.11 -20.52
C HIS A 270 19.55 -5.36 -20.03
N VAL A 271 19.19 -6.61 -19.71
CA VAL A 271 17.87 -6.97 -19.16
C VAL A 271 17.62 -6.32 -17.80
N PHE A 272 18.67 -6.15 -16.99
CA PHE A 272 18.58 -5.61 -15.63
C PHE A 272 19.00 -4.14 -15.51
N SER A 273 19.60 -3.57 -16.57
CA SER A 273 20.20 -2.22 -16.56
C SER A 273 19.20 -1.12 -16.19
N ASN A 274 17.95 -1.23 -16.66
CA ASN A 274 16.91 -0.22 -16.45
C ASN A 274 16.04 -0.49 -15.20
N LEU A 275 16.38 -1.46 -14.35
CA LEU A 275 15.53 -1.85 -13.22
C LEU A 275 15.25 -0.67 -12.27
N ARG A 276 16.29 0.11 -11.97
CA ARG A 276 16.19 1.29 -11.11
C ARG A 276 15.45 2.45 -11.77
N SER A 277 15.69 2.71 -13.06
CA SER A 277 15.05 3.80 -13.81
C SER A 277 13.60 3.48 -14.20
N SER A 278 13.19 2.22 -14.12
CA SER A 278 11.81 1.78 -14.36
C SER A 278 10.97 1.67 -13.08
N SER A 279 11.61 1.82 -11.91
CA SER A 279 10.96 1.70 -10.60
C SER A 279 10.13 2.94 -10.32
N ASN A 280 8.84 2.72 -10.03
CA ASN A 280 7.99 3.76 -9.48
C ASN A 280 8.35 4.02 -8.03
N LEU A 281 8.59 2.96 -7.24
CA LEU A 281 8.82 3.07 -5.79
C LEU A 281 10.12 3.81 -5.43
N LEU A 282 11.13 3.71 -6.29
CA LEU A 282 12.37 4.44 -6.12
C LEU A 282 12.40 5.76 -6.92
N SER A 283 11.32 6.12 -7.61
CA SER A 283 11.30 7.37 -8.37
C SER A 283 11.32 8.58 -7.42
N ASP A 284 11.80 9.73 -7.90
CA ASP A 284 11.64 11.00 -7.19
C ASP A 284 10.35 11.71 -7.64
N CYS A 285 9.40 10.96 -8.19
CA CYS A 285 8.18 11.50 -8.79
C CYS A 285 7.02 11.49 -7.79
N ASN A 286 6.21 12.55 -7.83
CA ASN A 286 4.91 12.59 -7.16
C ASN A 286 3.78 12.26 -8.14
N THR A 287 2.70 11.69 -7.62
CA THR A 287 1.46 11.54 -8.38
C THR A 287 0.90 12.93 -8.67
N THR A 288 0.37 13.16 -9.89
CA THR A 288 -0.53 14.30 -10.12
C THR A 288 -1.69 14.19 -9.13
N THR A 289 -1.72 15.04 -8.10
CA THR A 289 -2.78 15.02 -7.07
C THR A 289 -4.12 15.44 -7.66
N ASP A 290 -4.10 16.33 -8.65
CA ASP A 290 -5.29 16.85 -9.30
C ASP A 290 -5.12 16.89 -10.82
N ARG A 291 -6.18 16.53 -11.54
CA ARG A 291 -6.29 16.78 -12.99
C ARG A 291 -7.42 17.76 -13.22
N GLU A 292 -7.19 18.71 -14.12
CA GLU A 292 -8.25 19.52 -14.69
C GLU A 292 -8.79 18.85 -15.97
N PRO A 293 -10.10 18.50 -16.05
CA PRO A 293 -11.11 18.59 -15.00
C PRO A 293 -11.21 17.31 -14.13
N SER A 294 -11.50 17.46 -12.83
CA SER A 294 -11.65 16.38 -11.84
C SER A 294 -12.80 15.41 -12.15
N CYS A 295 -13.76 15.87 -12.95
CA CYS A 295 -14.91 15.10 -13.42
C CYS A 295 -14.59 13.93 -14.38
N LEU A 296 -13.32 13.72 -14.72
CA LEU A 296 -12.88 12.64 -15.60
C LEU A 296 -12.05 11.59 -14.85
N PRO A 297 -12.47 10.30 -14.91
CA PRO A 297 -11.66 9.19 -14.45
C PRO A 297 -10.22 9.15 -14.93
N ASN A 298 -9.28 8.83 -14.04
CA ASN A 298 -7.92 8.50 -14.44
C ASN A 298 -7.24 7.53 -13.46
N LEU A 299 -6.29 6.75 -13.99
CA LEU A 299 -5.36 5.94 -13.19
C LEU A 299 -4.05 6.68 -12.89
N ASN A 300 -3.98 7.98 -13.21
CA ASN A 300 -2.86 8.89 -13.00
C ASN A 300 -1.53 8.40 -13.56
N VAL A 301 -1.52 7.99 -14.84
CA VAL A 301 -0.29 7.52 -15.52
C VAL A 301 0.80 8.59 -15.64
N LEU A 302 0.44 9.86 -15.54
CA LEU A 302 1.38 10.97 -15.61
C LEU A 302 1.85 11.37 -14.21
N THR A 303 3.11 11.78 -14.11
CA THR A 303 3.71 12.42 -12.93
C THR A 303 3.29 13.87 -12.87
N GLU A 304 3.51 14.52 -11.72
CA GLU A 304 3.24 15.95 -11.51
C GLU A 304 3.79 16.85 -12.65
N ASN A 305 4.94 16.48 -13.21
CA ASN A 305 5.60 17.21 -14.31
C ASN A 305 5.01 16.91 -15.71
N GLY A 306 3.96 16.09 -15.81
CA GLY A 306 3.35 15.69 -17.08
C GLY A 306 4.08 14.57 -17.82
N GLU A 307 5.07 13.94 -17.21
CA GLU A 307 5.82 12.81 -17.78
C GLU A 307 5.15 11.47 -17.48
N LEU A 308 5.41 10.42 -18.27
CA LEU A 308 4.90 9.08 -17.94
C LEU A 308 5.59 8.53 -16.69
N GLN A 309 4.84 7.83 -15.84
CA GLN A 309 5.42 7.11 -14.70
C GLN A 309 6.51 6.12 -15.19
N PRO A 310 7.65 6.02 -14.47
CA PRO A 310 8.81 5.22 -14.87
C PRO A 310 8.49 3.79 -15.32
N ILE A 311 7.56 3.13 -14.63
CA ILE A 311 7.21 1.73 -14.91
C ILE A 311 6.53 1.51 -16.27
N VAL A 312 6.00 2.57 -16.89
CA VAL A 312 5.32 2.54 -18.20
C VAL A 312 6.31 2.84 -19.35
N SER A 313 7.59 3.06 -19.04
CA SER A 313 8.64 3.26 -20.03
C SER A 313 8.75 2.08 -21.00
N VAL A 314 9.12 2.37 -22.25
CA VAL A 314 9.40 1.36 -23.30
C VAL A 314 10.55 0.43 -22.90
N HIS A 315 11.40 0.83 -21.96
CA HIS A 315 12.52 0.01 -21.48
C HIS A 315 12.25 -0.61 -20.10
N SER A 316 11.00 -0.60 -19.64
CA SER A 316 10.62 -1.13 -18.33
C SER A 316 10.77 -2.64 -18.26
N CYS A 317 11.68 -3.09 -17.39
CA CYS A 317 11.95 -4.52 -17.18
C CYS A 317 11.18 -5.14 -16.01
N ILE A 318 10.52 -4.33 -15.18
CA ILE A 318 9.83 -4.78 -13.97
C ILE A 318 8.72 -5.79 -14.29
N PRO A 319 7.79 -5.54 -15.25
CA PRO A 319 6.71 -6.50 -15.50
C PRO A 319 7.21 -7.83 -16.04
N PHE A 320 8.28 -7.82 -16.83
CA PHE A 320 8.95 -9.03 -17.29
C PHE A 320 9.52 -9.83 -16.12
N LEU A 321 10.35 -9.20 -15.29
CA LEU A 321 10.95 -9.86 -14.13
C LEU A 321 9.88 -10.35 -13.14
N ALA A 322 8.79 -9.61 -12.99
CA ALA A 322 7.65 -10.04 -12.18
C ALA A 322 7.05 -11.35 -12.70
N THR A 323 6.78 -11.45 -14.01
CA THR A 323 6.30 -12.70 -14.61
C THR A 323 7.31 -13.82 -14.44
N ILE A 324 8.58 -13.61 -14.85
CA ILE A 324 9.63 -14.64 -14.78
C ILE A 324 9.79 -15.18 -13.36
N LEU A 325 9.92 -14.30 -12.36
CA LEU A 325 10.19 -14.72 -10.99
C LEU A 325 9.01 -15.47 -10.38
N ASN A 326 7.77 -15.05 -10.65
CA ASN A 326 6.58 -15.81 -10.24
C ASN A 326 6.53 -17.18 -10.91
N THR A 327 6.81 -17.27 -12.22
CA THR A 327 6.81 -18.54 -12.95
C THR A 327 7.91 -19.49 -12.43
N PHE A 328 9.11 -18.97 -12.15
CA PHE A 328 10.20 -19.73 -11.54
C PHE A 328 9.88 -20.20 -10.13
N HIS A 329 9.25 -19.35 -9.32
CA HIS A 329 8.76 -19.72 -8.00
C HIS A 329 7.74 -20.86 -8.09
N SER A 330 6.71 -20.74 -8.94
CA SER A 330 5.68 -21.77 -9.12
C SER A 330 6.23 -23.11 -9.62
N SER A 331 7.40 -23.11 -10.28
CA SER A 331 8.07 -24.31 -10.79
C SER A 331 9.32 -24.70 -10.01
N SER A 332 9.53 -24.13 -8.83
CA SER A 332 10.64 -24.43 -7.92
C SER A 332 12.04 -24.37 -8.57
N ARG A 333 12.27 -23.39 -9.46
CA ARG A 333 13.55 -23.16 -10.17
C ARG A 333 14.57 -22.42 -9.29
N VAL A 334 15.02 -23.09 -8.23
CA VAL A 334 15.87 -22.53 -7.15
C VAL A 334 17.17 -21.89 -7.69
N ALA A 335 17.85 -22.54 -8.64
CA ALA A 335 19.11 -22.05 -9.18
C ALA A 335 18.94 -20.73 -9.96
N GLU A 336 17.91 -20.64 -10.79
CA GLU A 336 17.58 -19.46 -11.59
C GLU A 336 17.06 -18.32 -10.72
N ILE A 337 16.24 -18.62 -9.70
CA ILE A 337 15.81 -17.64 -8.69
C ILE A 337 17.03 -17.03 -7.99
N ARG A 338 17.98 -17.87 -7.56
CA ARG A 338 19.21 -17.41 -6.92
C ARG A 338 20.00 -16.51 -7.86
N ALA A 339 20.21 -16.93 -9.11
CA ALA A 339 20.93 -16.11 -10.10
C ALA A 339 20.31 -14.70 -10.28
N ILE A 340 18.97 -14.57 -10.27
CA ILE A 340 18.31 -13.26 -10.33
C ILE A 340 18.58 -12.43 -9.07
N LEU A 341 18.38 -13.01 -7.88
CA LEU A 341 18.57 -12.29 -6.60
C LEU A 341 20.04 -11.91 -6.35
N GLU A 342 20.98 -12.64 -6.96
CA GLU A 342 22.41 -12.38 -6.84
C GLU A 342 22.96 -11.46 -7.93
N HIS A 343 22.18 -11.18 -8.98
CA HIS A 343 22.60 -10.29 -10.05
C HIS A 343 22.93 -8.88 -9.51
N PRO A 344 24.08 -8.27 -9.86
CA PRO A 344 24.54 -7.01 -9.26
C PRO A 344 23.52 -5.87 -9.33
N SER A 345 22.89 -5.66 -10.49
CA SER A 345 21.86 -4.62 -10.67
C SER A 345 20.59 -4.90 -9.84
N PHE A 346 20.24 -6.17 -9.65
CA PHE A 346 19.07 -6.55 -8.85
C PHE A 346 19.35 -6.37 -7.35
N ARG A 347 20.54 -6.76 -6.90
CA ARG A 347 21.02 -6.50 -5.54
C ARG A 347 21.07 -5.01 -5.20
N LYS A 348 21.56 -4.19 -6.14
CA LYS A 348 21.56 -2.73 -5.99
C LYS A 348 20.14 -2.20 -5.84
N TYR A 349 19.22 -2.64 -6.69
CA TYR A 349 17.80 -2.26 -6.64
C TYR A 349 17.13 -2.60 -5.30
N ILE A 350 17.26 -3.83 -4.79
CA ILE A 350 16.65 -4.20 -3.50
C ILE A 350 17.29 -3.45 -2.31
N ARG A 351 18.60 -3.16 -2.36
CA ARG A 351 19.28 -2.38 -1.30
C ARG A 351 18.78 -0.93 -1.26
N GLU A 352 18.56 -0.32 -2.43
CA GLU A 352 17.97 1.01 -2.51
C GLU A 352 16.51 1.02 -2.03
N LEU A 353 15.73 -0.03 -2.33
CA LEU A 353 14.35 -0.17 -1.85
C LEU A 353 14.23 -0.26 -0.33
N GLU A 354 15.19 -0.88 0.34
CA GLU A 354 15.22 -0.95 1.80
C GLU A 354 15.37 0.45 2.41
N THR A 355 16.35 1.21 1.92
CA THR A 355 16.80 2.47 2.53
C THR A 355 15.89 3.66 2.20
N THR A 356 15.35 3.71 0.98
CA THR A 356 14.57 4.84 0.43
C THR A 356 13.11 4.83 0.89
N GLU A 357 12.49 5.98 1.10
CA GLU A 357 11.02 6.06 1.25
C GLU A 357 10.36 5.88 -0.11
N TRP A 358 9.29 5.07 -0.19
CA TRP A 358 8.72 4.73 -1.48
C TRP A 358 7.81 5.84 -1.99
N SER A 359 8.03 6.24 -3.23
CA SER A 359 7.14 7.15 -3.96
C SER A 359 6.08 6.37 -4.72
N LEU A 360 5.01 7.06 -5.13
CA LEU A 360 3.94 6.48 -5.95
C LEU A 360 3.32 5.18 -5.39
N GLU A 361 3.38 4.94 -4.07
CA GLU A 361 2.86 3.71 -3.44
C GLU A 361 1.38 3.45 -3.77
N ARG A 362 0.61 4.52 -3.91
CA ARG A 362 -0.85 4.48 -4.20
C ARG A 362 -1.18 4.56 -5.69
N SER A 363 -0.18 4.60 -6.58
CA SER A 363 -0.41 4.56 -8.03
C SER A 363 -0.89 3.18 -8.46
N TRP A 364 -1.90 3.13 -9.35
CA TRP A 364 -2.34 1.89 -9.98
C TRP A 364 -1.20 1.16 -10.71
N TYR A 365 -0.24 1.90 -11.26
CA TYR A 365 0.85 1.32 -12.04
C TYR A 365 1.92 0.65 -11.18
N SER A 366 2.10 1.10 -9.93
CA SER A 366 3.04 0.51 -8.96
C SER A 366 2.66 -0.93 -8.56
N ARG A 367 1.42 -1.37 -8.84
CA ARG A 367 0.97 -2.75 -8.62
C ARG A 367 1.86 -3.79 -9.29
N THR A 368 2.41 -3.47 -10.46
CA THR A 368 3.29 -4.41 -11.17
C THR A 368 4.63 -4.58 -10.47
N GLU A 369 5.14 -3.50 -9.88
CA GLU A 369 6.34 -3.54 -9.04
C GLU A 369 6.07 -4.27 -7.72
N PHE A 370 4.92 -4.04 -7.08
CA PHE A 370 4.50 -4.83 -5.92
C PHE A 370 4.35 -6.31 -6.24
N TYR A 371 3.89 -6.67 -7.44
CA TYR A 371 3.83 -8.07 -7.89
C TYR A 371 5.23 -8.68 -8.03
N LEU A 372 6.21 -7.93 -8.53
CA LEU A 372 7.62 -8.35 -8.52
C LEU A 372 8.14 -8.52 -7.08
N LEU A 373 7.96 -7.53 -6.22
CA LEU A 373 8.50 -7.57 -4.86
C LEU A 373 7.86 -8.67 -4.01
N THR A 374 6.57 -8.94 -4.20
CA THR A 374 5.91 -10.08 -3.55
C THR A 374 6.49 -11.41 -4.03
N ALA A 375 6.84 -11.52 -5.32
CA ALA A 375 7.54 -12.67 -5.85
C ALA A 375 8.95 -12.80 -5.25
N VAL A 376 9.69 -11.70 -5.10
CA VAL A 376 11.00 -11.68 -4.43
C VAL A 376 10.91 -12.22 -3.01
N VAL A 377 9.91 -11.79 -2.23
CA VAL A 377 9.71 -12.28 -0.86
C VAL A 377 9.40 -13.77 -0.83
N LYS A 378 8.46 -14.23 -1.68
CA LYS A 378 8.10 -15.65 -1.80
C LYS A 378 9.29 -16.50 -2.23
N SER A 379 10.04 -16.05 -3.23
CA SER A 379 11.26 -16.69 -3.73
C SER A 379 12.36 -16.75 -2.67
N ALA A 380 12.59 -15.68 -1.91
CA ALA A 380 13.56 -15.70 -0.82
C ALA A 380 13.16 -16.68 0.29
N SER A 381 11.86 -16.76 0.61
CA SER A 381 11.33 -17.76 1.55
C SER A 381 11.53 -19.20 1.04
N LEU A 382 11.38 -19.42 -0.26
CA LEU A 382 11.63 -20.73 -0.89
C LEU A 382 13.11 -21.14 -0.85
N LEU A 383 14.04 -20.18 -0.94
CA LEU A 383 15.47 -20.46 -0.85
C LEU A 383 15.92 -20.87 0.55
N GLY A 384 15.17 -20.51 1.60
CA GLY A 384 15.52 -20.79 3.00
C GLY A 384 16.94 -20.35 3.34
N ASP A 385 17.69 -21.21 4.03
CA ASP A 385 19.09 -20.96 4.45
C ASP A 385 20.10 -20.84 3.31
N THR A 386 19.70 -21.15 2.06
CA THR A 386 20.62 -21.11 0.92
C THR A 386 20.82 -19.71 0.34
N ILE A 387 20.04 -18.73 0.78
CA ILE A 387 20.20 -17.33 0.41
C ILE A 387 21.28 -16.67 1.29
N ASN A 388 22.03 -15.72 0.73
CA ASN A 388 22.96 -14.91 1.50
C ASN A 388 22.23 -14.15 2.65
N ASN A 389 22.73 -14.24 3.88
CA ASN A 389 22.14 -13.61 5.07
C ASN A 389 21.86 -12.11 4.91
N GLN A 390 22.78 -11.35 4.30
CA GLN A 390 22.56 -9.93 4.03
C GLN A 390 21.38 -9.72 3.09
N THR A 391 21.25 -10.55 2.05
CA THR A 391 20.12 -10.47 1.11
C THR A 391 18.82 -10.88 1.79
N ALA A 392 18.84 -11.91 2.64
CA ALA A 392 17.68 -12.32 3.44
C ALA A 392 17.15 -11.19 4.32
N GLN A 393 18.06 -10.46 4.99
CA GLN A 393 17.72 -9.36 5.88
C GLN A 393 17.12 -8.17 5.12
N ILE A 394 17.73 -7.79 3.98
CA ILE A 394 17.20 -6.74 3.10
C ILE A 394 15.79 -7.12 2.63
N VAL A 395 15.60 -8.35 2.14
CA VAL A 395 14.29 -8.82 1.66
C VAL A 395 13.26 -8.84 2.79
N TRP A 396 13.64 -9.26 4.00
CA TRP A 396 12.74 -9.23 5.16
C TRP A 396 12.31 -7.80 5.52
N ARG A 397 13.23 -6.82 5.51
CA ARG A 397 12.89 -5.40 5.71
C ARG A 397 11.98 -4.86 4.62
N ILE A 398 12.17 -5.27 3.37
CA ILE A 398 11.23 -4.97 2.27
C ILE A 398 9.86 -5.61 2.53
N THR A 399 9.79 -6.84 3.04
CA THR A 399 8.52 -7.48 3.42
C THR A 399 7.73 -6.63 4.40
N ILE A 400 8.40 -6.06 5.42
CA ILE A 400 7.74 -5.20 6.41
C ILE A 400 7.13 -3.95 5.77
N LYS A 401 7.88 -3.31 4.86
CA LYS A 401 7.38 -2.15 4.11
C LYS A 401 6.19 -2.52 3.21
N LEU A 402 6.27 -3.66 2.52
CA LEU A 402 5.21 -4.14 1.62
C LEU A 402 3.87 -4.35 2.34
N ILE A 403 3.86 -4.86 3.57
CA ILE A 403 2.62 -5.12 4.34
C ILE A 403 1.72 -3.88 4.42
N SER A 404 2.30 -2.70 4.63
CA SER A 404 1.56 -1.42 4.71
C SER A 404 1.43 -0.66 3.38
N SER A 405 2.18 -1.08 2.36
CA SER A 405 2.18 -0.45 1.03
C SER A 405 1.20 -1.10 0.07
N LEU A 406 0.97 -2.41 0.22
CA LEU A 406 0.06 -3.15 -0.65
C LEU A 406 -1.37 -2.60 -0.56
N PRO A 407 -2.10 -2.60 -1.70
CA PRO A 407 -3.45 -2.09 -1.77
C PRO A 407 -4.46 -3.04 -1.11
N ALA A 408 -5.60 -2.51 -0.67
CA ALA A 408 -6.58 -3.26 0.11
C ALA A 408 -7.29 -4.38 -0.67
N ASP A 409 -7.24 -4.36 -2.00
CA ASP A 409 -7.72 -5.44 -2.87
C ASP A 409 -6.69 -6.59 -3.04
N ALA A 410 -5.51 -6.50 -2.42
CA ALA A 410 -4.46 -7.52 -2.45
C ALA A 410 -4.37 -8.34 -1.14
N THR A 411 -5.51 -8.61 -0.50
CA THR A 411 -5.58 -9.22 0.84
C THR A 411 -4.77 -10.49 0.99
N ASP A 412 -4.84 -11.41 0.02
CA ASP A 412 -4.16 -12.71 0.10
C ASP A 412 -2.63 -12.56 0.05
N HIS A 413 -2.14 -11.56 -0.68
CA HIS A 413 -0.72 -11.26 -0.72
C HIS A 413 -0.27 -10.74 0.65
N VAL A 414 -1.02 -9.83 1.27
CA VAL A 414 -0.70 -9.28 2.60
C VAL A 414 -0.69 -10.37 3.67
N ARG A 415 -1.70 -11.25 3.70
CA ARG A 415 -1.71 -12.42 4.62
C ARG A 415 -0.47 -13.27 4.44
N LYS A 416 -0.09 -13.58 3.19
CA LYS A 416 1.11 -14.37 2.92
C LYS A 416 2.40 -13.66 3.36
N LEU A 417 2.49 -12.33 3.19
CA LEU A 417 3.63 -11.56 3.66
C LEU A 417 3.72 -11.53 5.19
N LEU A 418 2.60 -11.43 5.91
CA LEU A 418 2.57 -11.54 7.37
C LEU A 418 3.11 -12.89 7.84
N GLN A 419 2.65 -13.98 7.23
CA GLN A 419 3.16 -15.34 7.52
C GLN A 419 4.67 -15.45 7.30
N ILE A 420 5.21 -14.88 6.22
CA ILE A 420 6.65 -14.92 5.92
C ILE A 420 7.45 -13.98 6.83
N ALA A 421 6.90 -12.82 7.20
CA ALA A 421 7.56 -11.85 8.06
C ALA A 421 7.66 -12.34 9.51
N LEU A 422 6.61 -13.00 9.99
CA LEU A 422 6.43 -13.42 11.38
C LEU A 422 6.65 -14.92 11.60
N SER A 423 7.19 -15.64 10.61
CA SER A 423 7.53 -17.06 10.73
C SER A 423 8.55 -17.31 11.85
N ASN A 424 8.36 -18.39 12.61
CA ASN A 424 9.15 -18.79 13.78
C ASN A 424 10.68 -18.86 13.55
N GLU A 425 11.14 -19.14 12.33
CA GLU A 425 12.58 -19.16 12.00
C GLU A 425 13.23 -17.76 11.96
N LYS A 426 12.44 -16.72 11.61
CA LYS A 426 12.91 -15.32 11.54
C LYS A 426 12.63 -14.53 12.81
N VAL A 427 11.52 -14.81 13.46
CA VAL A 427 11.26 -14.35 14.82
C VAL A 427 12.05 -15.28 15.73
N ASN A 428 13.38 -15.11 15.75
CA ASN A 428 14.33 -16.03 16.36
C ASN A 428 13.87 -16.40 17.78
N LEU A 429 13.19 -17.55 17.91
CA LEU A 429 12.54 -17.95 19.16
C LEU A 429 13.57 -18.06 20.26
N GLU A 430 14.82 -18.39 19.93
CA GLU A 430 15.93 -18.41 20.87
C GLU A 430 16.27 -17.00 21.38
N MET A 431 16.24 -15.98 20.53
CA MET A 431 16.42 -14.58 20.94
C MET A 431 15.25 -14.07 21.77
N ILE A 432 14.00 -14.40 21.38
CA ILE A 432 12.81 -14.10 22.19
C ILE A 432 12.95 -14.75 23.57
N THR A 433 13.25 -16.05 23.60
CA THR A 433 13.32 -16.83 24.83
C THR A 433 14.47 -16.34 25.71
N ASN A 434 15.61 -15.96 25.14
CA ASN A 434 16.76 -15.43 25.88
C ASN A 434 16.48 -14.04 26.45
N GLU A 435 15.89 -13.12 25.69
CA GLU A 435 15.52 -11.79 26.20
C GLU A 435 14.40 -11.87 27.24
N LEU A 436 13.39 -12.72 27.04
CA LEU A 436 12.34 -12.97 28.03
C LEU A 436 12.88 -13.67 29.28
N ALA A 437 13.82 -14.61 29.13
CA ALA A 437 14.46 -15.28 30.26
C ALA A 437 15.34 -14.32 31.08
N LYS A 438 16.02 -13.36 30.45
CA LYS A 438 16.74 -12.28 31.15
C LYS A 438 15.83 -11.41 32.01
N LEU A 439 14.52 -11.40 31.73
CA LEU A 439 13.52 -10.63 32.45
C LEU A 439 12.76 -11.46 33.50
N ASP A 440 13.20 -12.69 33.82
CA ASP A 440 12.55 -13.61 34.76
C ASP A 440 11.06 -13.92 34.44
N LEU A 441 10.69 -13.84 33.16
CA LEU A 441 9.32 -14.08 32.66
C LEU A 441 9.10 -15.57 32.31
N ALA A 442 9.28 -16.47 33.29
CA ALA A 442 9.17 -17.92 33.08
C ALA A 442 7.78 -18.36 32.56
N SER A 443 6.69 -17.73 33.02
CA SER A 443 5.32 -17.99 32.54
C SER A 443 5.12 -17.56 31.09
N THR A 444 5.70 -16.44 30.68
CA THR A 444 5.65 -15.97 29.28
C THR A 444 6.56 -16.82 28.39
N VAL A 445 7.72 -17.27 28.89
CA VAL A 445 8.59 -18.23 28.17
C VAL A 445 7.86 -19.55 27.96
N ASP A 446 7.14 -20.05 28.97
CA ASP A 446 6.32 -21.25 28.83
C ASP A 446 5.11 -21.00 27.92
N GLN A 447 4.48 -19.83 27.90
CA GLN A 447 3.45 -19.47 26.91
C GLN A 447 4.00 -19.26 25.49
N VAL A 448 5.24 -18.81 25.33
CA VAL A 448 5.92 -18.71 24.02
C VAL A 448 6.34 -20.10 23.55
N LYS A 449 6.66 -21.03 24.47
CA LYS A 449 6.95 -22.45 24.17
C LYS A 449 5.67 -23.29 23.96
N ILE A 450 4.61 -23.07 24.74
CA ILE A 450 3.32 -23.80 24.69
C ILE A 450 2.40 -23.20 23.62
N GLY A 451 2.46 -21.88 23.41
CA GLY A 451 1.79 -21.09 22.36
C GLY A 451 2.47 -21.18 20.99
N SER A 452 3.20 -22.27 20.74
CA SER A 452 3.63 -22.74 19.41
C SER A 452 2.48 -22.85 18.37
N HIS A 453 1.25 -22.49 18.73
CA HIS A 453 0.04 -22.58 17.93
C HIS A 453 -0.69 -21.23 17.66
N SER A 454 -0.36 -20.11 18.31
CA SER A 454 -0.84 -18.80 17.83
C SER A 454 0.22 -18.17 16.94
N ASP A 455 0.20 -18.54 15.66
CA ASP A 455 1.00 -17.86 14.64
C ASP A 455 0.77 -16.35 14.79
N ALA A 456 1.80 -15.57 15.15
CA ALA A 456 1.66 -14.12 15.29
C ALA A 456 1.07 -13.50 14.03
N ALA A 457 1.29 -14.11 12.85
CA ALA A 457 0.63 -13.72 11.62
C ALA A 457 -0.90 -13.86 11.71
N SER A 458 -1.43 -14.94 12.29
CA SER A 458 -2.88 -15.18 12.44
C SER A 458 -3.59 -14.09 13.27
N LEU A 459 -2.90 -13.49 14.24
CA LEU A 459 -3.41 -12.33 14.98
C LEU A 459 -3.59 -11.13 14.03
N TYR A 460 -2.59 -10.83 13.21
CA TYR A 460 -2.60 -9.68 12.30
C TYR A 460 -3.48 -9.88 11.06
N GLU A 461 -3.66 -11.12 10.60
CA GLU A 461 -4.53 -11.44 9.47
C GLU A 461 -5.97 -10.98 9.68
N ARG A 462 -6.44 -10.95 10.94
CA ARG A 462 -7.78 -10.46 11.32
C ARG A 462 -7.98 -8.96 11.05
N TYR A 463 -6.89 -8.20 10.97
CA TYR A 463 -6.91 -6.75 10.74
C TYR A 463 -6.65 -6.36 9.28
N VAL A 464 -6.49 -7.35 8.38
CA VAL A 464 -6.38 -7.08 6.94
C VAL A 464 -7.77 -6.71 6.41
N THR A 465 -7.90 -5.50 5.86
CA THR A 465 -9.17 -4.98 5.34
C THR A 465 -9.78 -5.94 4.31
N PRO A 466 -10.98 -6.51 4.53
CA PRO A 466 -11.61 -7.37 3.55
C PRO A 466 -12.21 -6.53 2.42
N ASN A 467 -12.00 -6.95 1.16
CA ASN A 467 -12.63 -6.36 -0.02
C ASN A 467 -12.44 -4.84 -0.17
N GLY A 468 -11.31 -4.28 0.28
CA GLY A 468 -11.03 -2.86 0.13
C GLY A 468 -10.69 -2.47 -1.30
N ASP A 469 -10.67 -1.17 -1.57
CA ASP A 469 -10.36 -0.64 -2.90
C ASP A 469 -8.85 -0.56 -3.16
N TRP A 470 -8.47 -0.56 -4.46
CA TRP A 470 -7.07 -0.56 -4.89
C TRP A 470 -6.27 0.69 -4.48
N ASN A 471 -6.95 1.79 -4.16
CA ASN A 471 -6.35 3.07 -3.79
C ASN A 471 -6.19 3.22 -2.26
N GLN A 472 -6.68 2.27 -1.48
CA GLN A 472 -6.55 2.22 -0.03
C GLN A 472 -5.43 1.26 0.37
N ALA A 473 -4.82 1.50 1.53
CA ALA A 473 -3.87 0.56 2.11
C ALA A 473 -4.58 -0.65 2.69
N ALA A 474 -4.06 -1.85 2.47
CA ALA A 474 -4.59 -3.05 3.13
C ALA A 474 -4.44 -2.99 4.66
N MET A 475 -3.33 -2.41 5.11
CA MET A 475 -3.00 -2.17 6.52
C MET A 475 -2.30 -0.80 6.67
N PRO A 476 -2.48 -0.10 7.80
CA PRO A 476 -1.76 1.13 8.08
C PRO A 476 -0.27 0.88 8.34
N LYS A 477 0.55 1.95 8.32
CA LYS A 477 2.01 1.85 8.56
C LYS A 477 2.35 1.34 9.96
N ASP A 478 1.49 1.63 10.94
CA ASP A 478 1.61 1.21 12.35
C ASP A 478 0.81 -0.06 12.66
N TRP A 479 0.63 -0.94 11.67
CA TRP A 479 -0.17 -2.17 11.78
C TRP A 479 0.16 -3.06 12.99
N LEU A 480 1.41 -3.06 13.46
CA LEU A 480 1.84 -3.82 14.64
C LEU A 480 1.03 -3.44 15.90
N PHE A 481 0.55 -2.20 15.98
CA PHE A 481 -0.20 -1.71 17.14
C PHE A 481 -1.71 -1.80 16.97
N LEU A 482 -2.23 -2.34 15.86
CA LEU A 482 -3.67 -2.49 15.63
C LEU A 482 -4.38 -3.27 16.74
N PRO A 483 -3.81 -4.34 17.32
CA PRO A 483 -4.44 -5.01 18.46
C PRO A 483 -4.66 -4.06 19.65
N LEU A 484 -3.70 -3.17 19.95
CA LEU A 484 -3.84 -2.20 21.04
C LEU A 484 -4.92 -1.16 20.75
N VAL A 485 -4.99 -0.67 19.50
CA VAL A 485 -6.03 0.28 19.06
C VAL A 485 -7.41 -0.36 19.12
N HIS A 486 -7.53 -1.62 18.68
CA HIS A 486 -8.78 -2.38 18.72
C HIS A 486 -9.25 -2.60 20.16
N MET A 487 -8.35 -2.99 21.06
CA MET A 487 -8.66 -3.17 22.48
C MET A 487 -9.08 -1.86 23.14
N TYR A 488 -8.36 -0.76 22.88
CA TYR A 488 -8.75 0.55 23.40
C TYR A 488 -10.16 0.95 22.93
N THR A 489 -10.47 0.69 21.65
CA THR A 489 -11.81 0.95 21.09
C THR A 489 -12.87 0.08 21.76
N LYS A 490 -12.55 -1.18 22.08
CA LYS A 490 -13.42 -2.12 22.79
C LYS A 490 -13.74 -1.60 24.21
N CYS A 491 -12.72 -1.17 24.96
CA CYS A 491 -12.88 -0.58 26.28
C CYS A 491 -13.67 0.74 26.25
N LYS A 492 -13.42 1.60 25.26
CA LYS A 492 -14.16 2.87 25.08
C LYS A 492 -15.65 2.64 24.83
N ASN A 493 -16.02 1.48 24.28
CA ASN A 493 -17.41 1.09 24.03
C ASN A 493 -17.99 0.18 25.14
N ASP A 494 -17.38 0.16 26.33
CA ASP A 494 -17.80 -0.64 27.50
C ASP A 494 -17.87 -2.16 27.25
N ILE A 495 -17.11 -2.68 26.28
CA ILE A 495 -17.07 -4.11 25.98
C ILE A 495 -15.98 -4.78 26.84
N LYS A 496 -16.36 -5.83 27.58
CA LYS A 496 -15.45 -6.56 28.48
C LYS A 496 -14.32 -7.27 27.73
N LEU A 497 -13.11 -7.16 28.29
CA LEU A 497 -11.92 -7.86 27.81
C LEU A 497 -11.98 -9.37 28.11
N GLN A 498 -11.39 -10.17 27.22
CA GLN A 498 -11.29 -11.63 27.29
C GLN A 498 -9.82 -12.05 27.44
N SER A 499 -9.57 -13.35 27.72
CA SER A 499 -8.20 -13.88 27.83
C SER A 499 -7.40 -13.69 26.53
N GLU A 500 -8.03 -13.83 25.37
CA GLU A 500 -7.39 -13.64 24.06
C GLU A 500 -6.86 -12.21 23.84
N ASP A 501 -7.49 -11.21 24.48
CA ASP A 501 -7.04 -9.82 24.41
C ASP A 501 -5.70 -9.65 25.15
N LYS A 502 -5.52 -10.33 26.28
CA LYS A 502 -4.24 -10.36 27.01
C LYS A 502 -3.12 -10.96 26.15
N ASP A 503 -3.39 -12.10 25.52
CA ASP A 503 -2.41 -12.77 24.66
C ASP A 503 -2.01 -11.89 23.47
N SER A 504 -2.97 -11.11 22.95
CA SER A 504 -2.71 -10.11 21.91
C SER A 504 -1.76 -9.01 22.39
N VAL A 505 -1.97 -8.43 23.59
CA VAL A 505 -1.06 -7.43 24.17
C VAL A 505 0.33 -8.00 24.38
N LEU A 506 0.43 -9.19 24.97
CA LEU A 506 1.72 -9.87 25.18
C LEU A 506 2.46 -10.09 23.86
N THR A 507 1.75 -10.46 22.79
CA THR A 507 2.32 -10.63 21.45
C THR A 507 2.87 -9.31 20.90
N VAL A 508 2.09 -8.22 20.97
CA VAL A 508 2.55 -6.90 20.49
C VAL A 508 3.78 -6.41 21.26
N LEU A 509 3.76 -6.51 22.59
CA LEU A 509 4.88 -6.06 23.43
C LEU A 509 6.14 -6.91 23.21
N SER A 510 5.99 -8.23 23.08
CA SER A 510 7.10 -9.15 22.79
C SER A 510 7.73 -8.87 21.43
N LEU A 511 6.92 -8.70 20.37
CA LEU A 511 7.41 -8.33 19.04
C LEU A 511 8.11 -6.96 19.04
N THR A 512 7.57 -5.99 19.78
CA THR A 512 8.18 -4.65 19.90
C THR A 512 9.54 -4.70 20.59
N LEU A 513 9.69 -5.56 21.60
CA LEU A 513 10.94 -5.73 22.34
C LEU A 513 12.00 -6.46 21.51
N VAL A 514 11.62 -7.55 20.85
CA VAL A 514 12.54 -8.47 20.17
C VAL A 514 12.87 -8.02 18.75
N LEU A 515 11.90 -7.46 18.02
CA LEU A 515 12.05 -7.07 16.62
C LEU A 515 11.82 -5.55 16.44
N PRO A 516 12.72 -4.70 16.96
CA PRO A 516 12.58 -3.24 16.84
C PRO A 516 12.59 -2.76 15.39
N ASP A 517 13.15 -3.55 14.47
CA ASP A 517 13.16 -3.32 13.02
C ASP A 517 11.75 -3.23 12.42
N LEU A 518 10.77 -3.93 12.99
CA LEU A 518 9.37 -3.82 12.54
C LEU A 518 8.89 -2.37 12.62
N MET A 519 9.37 -1.64 13.62
CA MET A 519 8.92 -0.30 13.97
C MET A 519 9.89 0.79 13.51
N GLU A 520 11.01 0.46 12.88
CA GLU A 520 12.12 1.40 12.62
C GLU A 520 11.66 2.71 11.96
N LYS A 521 10.71 2.65 11.04
CA LYS A 521 10.19 3.79 10.27
C LYS A 521 9.10 4.60 10.99
N LEU A 522 8.55 4.13 12.11
CA LEU A 522 7.52 4.86 12.86
C LEU A 522 8.14 5.96 13.73
N SER A 523 7.46 7.10 13.86
CA SER A 523 7.91 8.17 14.74
C SER A 523 7.92 7.71 16.22
N PRO A 524 8.85 8.21 17.05
CA PRO A 524 8.84 7.91 18.48
C PRO A 524 7.51 8.31 19.16
N THR A 525 6.91 9.44 18.77
CA THR A 525 5.59 9.86 19.28
C THR A 525 4.52 8.81 18.98
N LEU A 526 4.45 8.32 17.74
CA LEU A 526 3.42 7.35 17.36
C LEU A 526 3.59 6.05 18.16
N ARG A 527 4.81 5.52 18.26
CA ARG A 527 5.09 4.33 19.08
C ARG A 527 4.69 4.54 20.54
N PHE A 528 5.07 5.68 21.13
CA PHE A 528 4.71 6.03 22.50
C PHE A 528 3.18 6.08 22.66
N SER A 529 2.49 6.81 21.78
CA SER A 529 1.02 6.97 21.81
C SER A 529 0.26 5.64 21.70
N ARG A 530 0.80 4.65 20.98
CA ARG A 530 0.21 3.32 20.86
C ARG A 530 0.45 2.46 22.09
N LEU A 531 1.64 2.52 22.67
CA LEU A 531 1.99 1.74 23.86
C LEU A 531 1.21 2.20 25.10
N ILE A 532 0.99 3.51 25.24
CA ILE A 532 0.21 4.04 26.38
C ILE A 532 -1.26 3.63 26.36
N LEU A 533 -1.79 3.17 25.22
CA LEU A 533 -3.15 2.61 25.16
C LEU A 533 -3.33 1.41 26.08
N VAL A 534 -2.26 0.66 26.39
CA VAL A 534 -2.33 -0.47 27.33
C VAL A 534 -2.77 -0.01 28.73
N TYR A 535 -2.40 1.20 29.15
CA TYR A 535 -2.84 1.77 30.42
C TYR A 535 -4.31 2.21 30.41
N LEU A 536 -4.92 2.36 29.24
CA LEU A 536 -6.33 2.72 29.06
C LEU A 536 -7.23 1.51 28.79
N CYS A 537 -6.65 0.32 28.67
CA CYS A 537 -7.36 -0.94 28.46
C CYS A 537 -7.66 -1.64 29.79
N ASP A 538 -8.50 -1.02 30.63
CA ASP A 538 -8.89 -1.55 31.95
C ASP A 538 -7.64 -1.82 32.85
N THR A 539 -7.68 -2.82 33.72
CA THR A 539 -6.57 -3.18 34.62
C THR A 539 -5.55 -4.14 34.01
N ILE A 540 -5.50 -4.30 32.68
CA ILE A 540 -4.64 -5.33 32.04
C ILE A 540 -3.15 -5.10 32.29
N TYR A 541 -2.74 -3.84 32.46
CA TYR A 541 -1.35 -3.46 32.75
C TYR A 541 -0.88 -3.89 34.14
N LEU A 542 -1.79 -4.30 35.05
CA LEU A 542 -1.44 -4.84 36.37
C LEU A 542 -1.03 -6.32 36.31
N ASP A 543 -1.29 -7.00 35.20
CA ASP A 543 -0.80 -8.36 34.99
C ASP A 543 0.73 -8.37 35.00
N ARG A 544 1.33 -9.33 35.72
CA ARG A 544 2.79 -9.39 35.93
C ARG A 544 3.57 -9.36 34.62
N ASP A 545 3.14 -10.13 33.64
CA ASP A 545 3.88 -10.33 32.39
C ASP A 545 3.71 -9.10 31.49
N VAL A 546 2.48 -8.57 31.40
CA VAL A 546 2.18 -7.33 30.67
C VAL A 546 2.93 -6.14 31.27
N SER A 547 2.87 -5.96 32.59
CA SER A 547 3.53 -4.87 33.31
C SER A 547 5.04 -4.86 33.06
N THR A 548 5.67 -6.02 33.20
CA THR A 548 7.12 -6.18 33.00
C THR A 548 7.52 -5.86 31.57
N LEU A 549 6.81 -6.39 30.57
CA LEU A 549 7.11 -6.13 29.16
C LEU A 549 6.85 -4.67 28.78
N LEU A 550 5.71 -4.11 29.19
CA LEU A 550 5.33 -2.73 28.91
C LEU A 550 6.36 -1.75 29.47
N LEU A 551 6.76 -1.94 30.72
CA LEU A 551 7.77 -1.10 31.37
C LEU A 551 9.11 -1.15 30.65
N ASN A 552 9.56 -2.34 30.23
CA ASN A 552 10.81 -2.49 29.49
C ASN A 552 10.75 -1.84 28.10
N VAL A 553 9.68 -2.08 27.34
CA VAL A 553 9.48 -1.51 26.01
C VAL A 553 9.41 0.03 26.08
N LEU A 554 8.61 0.59 27.00
CA LEU A 554 8.51 2.04 27.19
C LEU A 554 9.83 2.63 27.67
N SER A 555 10.50 2.00 28.65
CA SER A 555 11.79 2.50 29.15
C SER A 555 12.84 2.54 28.05
N ASN A 556 12.93 1.50 27.22
CA ASN A 556 13.85 1.45 26.08
C ASN A 556 13.54 2.53 25.04
N LEU A 557 12.25 2.74 24.73
CA LEU A 557 11.81 3.80 23.82
C LEU A 557 12.21 5.19 24.35
N LEU A 558 11.88 5.47 25.61
CA LEU A 558 12.09 6.78 26.23
C LEU A 558 13.58 7.09 26.44
N ARG A 559 14.37 6.15 26.95
CA ARG A 559 15.83 6.34 27.10
C ARG A 559 16.50 6.73 25.79
N ARG A 560 16.05 6.14 24.67
CA ARG A 560 16.65 6.37 23.36
C ARG A 560 16.07 7.57 22.61
N TYR A 561 14.80 7.91 22.82
CA TYR A 561 14.08 8.83 21.94
C TYR A 561 13.22 9.90 22.63
N HIS A 562 13.26 10.09 23.95
CA HIS A 562 12.43 11.11 24.65
C HIS A 562 12.59 12.52 24.06
N THR A 563 13.84 12.98 23.91
CA THR A 563 14.39 13.62 22.71
C THR A 563 13.43 14.21 21.67
N ARG A 564 12.84 13.27 20.94
CA ARG A 564 12.16 13.43 19.66
C ARG A 564 10.65 13.27 19.78
N LEU A 565 10.12 13.15 20.99
CA LEU A 565 8.68 13.13 21.24
C LEU A 565 8.11 14.52 20.96
N ASN A 566 7.14 14.58 20.07
CA ASN A 566 6.37 15.77 19.74
C ASN A 566 4.88 15.44 19.83
N PHE A 567 4.19 15.97 20.83
CA PHE A 567 2.78 15.69 21.10
C PHE A 567 1.80 16.57 20.31
N GLN A 568 2.32 17.49 19.48
CA GLN A 568 1.51 18.30 18.57
C GLN A 568 1.29 17.61 17.21
N THR A 569 1.96 16.47 16.95
CA THR A 569 1.76 15.73 15.69
C THR A 569 0.40 15.04 15.68
N GLU A 570 -0.27 15.05 14.54
CA GLU A 570 -1.50 14.28 14.33
C GLU A 570 -1.24 12.77 14.55
N LEU A 571 -2.19 12.11 15.21
CA LEU A 571 -2.14 10.69 15.52
C LEU A 571 -3.23 9.98 14.71
N PRO A 572 -2.88 9.20 13.67
CA PRO A 572 -3.86 8.50 12.86
C PRO A 572 -4.80 7.65 13.72
N GLY A 573 -6.12 7.76 13.52
CA GLY A 573 -7.12 6.95 14.26
C GLY A 573 -7.33 7.32 15.74
N LEU A 574 -6.72 8.41 16.24
CA LEU A 574 -7.02 9.03 17.53
C LEU A 574 -7.41 10.50 17.27
N SER A 575 -8.13 11.13 18.21
CA SER A 575 -8.58 12.52 18.05
C SER A 575 -7.42 13.50 18.26
N SER A 576 -6.68 13.36 19.36
CA SER A 576 -5.49 14.14 19.65
C SER A 576 -4.66 13.51 20.77
N PHE A 577 -3.39 13.91 20.92
CA PHE A 577 -2.63 13.54 22.12
C PHE A 577 -3.18 14.20 23.39
N THR A 578 -3.80 15.38 23.28
CA THR A 578 -4.45 16.06 24.40
C THR A 578 -5.56 15.22 25.01
N ASP A 579 -6.49 14.71 24.19
CA ASP A 579 -7.59 13.86 24.66
C ASP A 579 -7.06 12.55 25.26
N LEU A 580 -5.99 12.01 24.67
CA LEU A 580 -5.31 10.83 25.19
C LEU A 580 -4.68 11.10 26.57
N PHE A 581 -4.06 12.27 26.77
CA PHE A 581 -3.47 12.65 28.05
C PHE A 581 -4.52 12.92 29.13
N ILE A 582 -5.66 13.53 28.78
CA ILE A 582 -6.82 13.69 29.68
C ILE A 582 -7.32 12.31 30.12
N ALA A 583 -7.55 11.39 29.17
CA ALA A 583 -7.98 10.03 29.48
C ALA A 583 -6.98 9.29 30.39
N LEU A 584 -5.66 9.48 30.18
CA LEU A 584 -4.63 8.93 31.06
C LEU A 584 -4.72 9.52 32.48
N CYS A 585 -4.91 10.83 32.63
CA CYS A 585 -5.03 11.47 33.94
C CYS A 585 -6.26 10.95 34.71
N GLU A 586 -7.41 10.84 34.04
CA GLU A 586 -8.65 10.35 34.62
C GLU A 586 -8.53 8.88 35.02
N HIS A 587 -8.06 8.03 34.11
CA HIS A 587 -7.88 6.60 34.37
C HIS A 587 -6.82 6.37 35.46
N PHE A 588 -5.76 7.19 35.49
CA PHE A 588 -4.77 7.11 36.57
C PHE A 588 -5.40 7.40 37.95
N CYS A 589 -6.28 8.39 38.04
CA CYS A 589 -6.97 8.69 39.30
C CYS A 589 -7.92 7.58 39.73
N SER A 590 -8.60 6.92 38.79
CA SER A 590 -9.65 5.95 39.11
C SER A 590 -9.11 4.56 39.44
N THR A 591 -8.10 4.10 38.71
CA THR A 591 -7.77 2.66 38.64
C THR A 591 -6.27 2.36 38.70
N SER A 592 -5.37 3.36 38.75
CA SER A 592 -3.91 3.10 38.72
C SER A 592 -3.36 2.32 39.90
N TYR A 593 -3.99 2.44 41.08
CA TYR A 593 -3.43 2.06 42.38
C TYR A 593 -2.05 2.68 42.70
N GLY A 594 -1.67 3.76 42.01
CA GLY A 594 -0.35 4.38 42.13
C GLY A 594 0.78 3.55 41.51
N ASP A 595 0.48 2.78 40.46
CA ASP A 595 1.47 1.99 39.71
C ASP A 595 2.65 2.85 39.22
N ASP A 596 3.87 2.38 39.48
CA ASP A 596 5.11 3.10 39.16
C ASP A 596 5.30 3.26 37.63
N GLY A 597 4.96 2.24 36.84
CA GLY A 597 5.10 2.29 35.38
C GLY A 597 4.14 3.31 34.76
N TYR A 598 2.89 3.32 35.22
CA TYR A 598 1.88 4.28 34.82
C TYR A 598 2.28 5.69 35.26
N ALA A 599 2.69 5.88 36.52
CA ALA A 599 3.16 7.18 37.02
C ALA A 599 4.34 7.72 36.20
N MET A 600 5.32 6.87 35.88
CA MET A 600 6.47 7.22 35.03
C MET A 600 6.02 7.67 33.63
N THR A 601 5.08 6.94 33.03
CA THR A 601 4.54 7.23 31.70
C THR A 601 3.76 8.54 31.67
N LEU A 602 2.91 8.79 32.69
CA LEU A 602 2.13 10.01 32.81
C LEU A 602 3.04 11.25 32.93
N LEU A 603 4.14 11.12 33.66
CA LEU A 603 5.09 12.20 33.85
C LEU A 603 5.84 12.58 32.56
N VAL A 604 5.92 11.73 31.54
CA VAL A 604 6.60 12.07 30.27
C VAL A 604 6.08 13.38 29.67
N ALA A 605 4.76 13.57 29.64
CA ALA A 605 4.14 14.79 29.11
C ALA A 605 4.31 16.02 30.03
N ALA A 606 4.69 15.81 31.29
CA ALA A 606 4.95 16.88 32.26
C ALA A 606 6.39 17.43 32.21
N ALA A 607 7.27 16.84 31.39
CA ALA A 607 8.63 17.36 31.19
C ALA A 607 8.60 18.76 30.53
N GLN A 608 9.58 19.60 30.89
CA GLN A 608 9.61 21.02 30.54
C GLN A 608 9.76 21.32 29.05
N ARG A 609 10.20 20.34 28.28
CA ARG A 609 10.34 20.44 26.82
C ARG A 609 9.00 20.47 26.08
N HIS A 610 7.94 19.98 26.70
CA HIS A 610 6.63 19.84 26.07
C HIS A 610 5.78 21.09 26.30
N ASP A 611 4.69 21.18 25.56
CA ASP A 611 3.76 22.31 25.66
C ASP A 611 3.27 22.49 27.12
N PRO A 612 3.35 23.70 27.71
CA PRO A 612 2.87 23.98 29.06
C PRO A 612 1.43 23.53 29.32
N HIS A 613 0.61 23.43 28.27
CA HIS A 613 -0.76 22.94 28.32
C HIS A 613 -0.89 21.58 29.06
N TYR A 614 0.00 20.61 28.82
CA TYR A 614 -0.08 19.31 29.50
C TYR A 614 0.18 19.40 31.00
N ARG A 615 1.11 20.26 31.41
CA ARG A 615 1.32 20.54 32.83
C ARG A 615 0.10 21.23 33.42
N LYS A 616 -0.56 22.15 32.70
CA LYS A 616 -1.77 22.81 33.18
C LYS A 616 -2.88 21.79 33.43
N LEU A 617 -3.12 20.90 32.47
CA LEU A 617 -4.10 19.81 32.63
C LEU A 617 -3.83 18.98 33.90
N LEU A 618 -2.58 18.54 34.11
CA LEU A 618 -2.23 17.73 35.27
C LEU A 618 -2.31 18.49 36.60
N TRP A 619 -1.83 19.73 36.64
CA TRP A 619 -1.67 20.49 37.88
C TRP A 619 -2.90 21.31 38.29
N SER A 620 -3.85 21.53 37.37
CA SER A 620 -5.09 22.25 37.65
C SER A 620 -6.31 21.33 37.55
N GLU A 621 -6.68 20.89 36.35
CA GLU A 621 -7.90 20.13 36.09
C GLU A 621 -7.85 18.72 36.71
N HIS A 622 -6.70 18.05 36.64
CA HIS A 622 -6.50 16.69 37.17
C HIS A 622 -5.59 16.64 38.39
N ALA A 623 -5.56 17.71 39.21
CA ALA A 623 -4.68 17.81 40.38
C ALA A 623 -4.87 16.67 41.41
N ALA A 624 -6.02 15.97 41.39
CA ALA A 624 -6.25 14.78 42.20
C ALA A 624 -5.25 13.65 41.91
N ALA A 625 -4.75 13.55 40.66
CA ALA A 625 -3.76 12.56 40.24
C ALA A 625 -2.44 12.69 41.00
N LEU A 626 -2.04 13.92 41.35
CA LEU A 626 -0.74 14.24 41.94
C LEU A 626 -0.47 13.45 43.24
N ARG A 627 -1.50 13.23 44.05
CA ARG A 627 -1.39 12.49 45.32
C ARG A 627 -1.04 11.01 45.11
N TYR A 628 -1.38 10.45 43.96
CA TYR A 628 -1.13 9.05 43.62
C TYR A 628 0.18 8.83 42.86
N LEU A 629 0.88 9.91 42.45
CA LEU A 629 2.20 9.86 41.82
C LEU A 629 3.30 9.61 42.88
N LYS A 630 3.34 8.38 43.40
CA LYS A 630 4.29 7.95 44.44
C LYS A 630 5.69 7.57 43.91
N LEU A 631 5.90 7.71 42.60
CA LEU A 631 7.11 7.30 41.92
C LEU A 631 8.36 7.94 42.57
N PRO A 632 9.30 7.13 43.08
CA PRO A 632 10.53 7.66 43.64
C PRO A 632 11.45 8.18 42.52
N PRO A 633 12.26 9.24 42.77
CA PRO A 633 13.10 9.85 41.73
C PRO A 633 14.07 8.88 41.04
N GLU A 634 14.53 7.84 41.74
CA GLU A 634 15.46 6.82 41.23
C GLU A 634 14.82 5.93 40.16
N LYS A 635 13.48 5.85 40.13
CA LYS A 635 12.71 5.09 39.12
C LYS A 635 12.30 5.93 37.91
N LEU A 636 12.67 7.21 37.86
CA LEU A 636 12.41 8.04 36.68
C LEU A 636 13.23 7.55 35.49
N VAL A 637 12.54 7.35 34.36
CA VAL A 637 13.19 7.02 33.08
C VAL A 637 13.81 8.26 32.42
N LEU A 638 13.15 9.41 32.57
CA LEU A 638 13.67 10.69 32.11
C LEU A 638 14.57 11.30 33.19
N PRO A 639 15.73 11.88 32.81
CA PRO A 639 16.56 12.62 33.76
C PRO A 639 15.77 13.71 34.49
N LEU A 640 15.97 13.85 35.81
CA LEU A 640 15.24 14.84 36.62
C LEU A 640 15.34 16.27 36.04
N LYS A 641 16.47 16.61 35.41
CA LYS A 641 16.66 17.89 34.72
C LYS A 641 15.60 18.21 33.68
N GLU A 642 15.03 17.21 32.99
CA GLU A 642 13.99 17.41 31.97
C GLU A 642 12.70 17.96 32.58
N TYR A 643 12.50 17.83 33.89
CA TYR A 643 11.34 18.37 34.62
C TYR A 643 11.61 19.72 35.28
N LEU A 644 12.88 20.05 35.49
CA LEU A 644 13.30 21.25 36.22
C LEU A 644 13.77 22.36 35.30
N TYR A 645 14.22 22.03 34.08
CA TYR A 645 14.75 23.01 33.12
C TYR A 645 14.14 22.87 31.72
N PRO A 646 13.84 23.98 31.02
CA PRO A 646 13.93 25.37 31.49
C PRO A 646 13.00 25.65 32.68
N GLU A 647 13.29 26.73 33.41
CA GLU A 647 12.43 27.17 34.52
C GLU A 647 11.06 27.58 34.01
N GLU A 648 10.01 27.29 34.78
CA GLU A 648 8.64 27.64 34.39
C GLU A 648 8.42 29.17 34.38
N ASP A 649 7.90 29.64 33.25
CA ASP A 649 7.57 31.05 33.03
C ASP A 649 6.07 31.32 33.11
N ASP A 650 5.23 30.28 32.97
CA ASP A 650 3.78 30.43 33.00
C ASP A 650 3.28 30.69 34.43
N THR A 651 2.79 31.92 34.65
CA THR A 651 2.36 32.37 35.98
C THR A 651 1.19 31.57 36.54
N SER A 652 0.31 31.03 35.69
CA SER A 652 -0.82 30.20 36.14
C SER A 652 -0.36 28.83 36.65
N LEU A 653 0.69 28.27 36.06
CA LEU A 653 1.33 27.05 36.56
C LEU A 653 2.07 27.31 37.87
N ILE A 654 2.80 28.42 37.98
CA ILE A 654 3.46 28.81 39.24
C ILE A 654 2.44 28.94 40.38
N GLU A 655 1.30 29.60 40.14
CA GLU A 655 0.22 29.68 41.13
C GLU A 655 -0.32 28.30 41.52
N SER A 656 -0.45 27.39 40.55
CA SER A 656 -0.90 26.00 40.77
C SER A 656 0.12 25.21 41.62
N TYR A 657 1.41 25.33 41.33
CA TYR A 657 2.50 24.71 42.11
C TYR A 657 2.52 25.20 43.55
N MET A 658 2.50 26.52 43.75
CA MET A 658 2.47 27.11 45.09
C MET A 658 1.22 26.70 45.86
N THR A 659 0.06 26.68 45.19
CA THR A 659 -1.20 26.25 45.80
C THR A 659 -1.14 24.78 46.23
N ALA A 660 -0.60 23.90 45.38
CA ALA A 660 -0.45 22.49 45.68
C ALA A 660 0.48 22.25 46.88
N LEU A 661 1.58 23.01 47.00
CA LEU A 661 2.48 22.98 48.15
C LEU A 661 1.79 23.48 49.43
N VAL A 662 1.21 24.67 49.40
CA VAL A 662 0.59 25.31 50.58
C VAL A 662 -0.59 24.52 51.12
N ARG A 663 -1.42 23.95 50.24
CA ARG A 663 -2.54 23.08 50.62
C ARG A 663 -2.09 21.68 51.03
N GLY A 664 -0.82 21.33 50.84
CA GLY A 664 -0.26 20.02 51.13
C GLY A 664 -0.84 18.91 50.26
N VAL A 665 -1.27 19.24 49.03
CA VAL A 665 -1.70 18.27 48.00
C VAL A 665 -0.48 17.44 47.57
N VAL A 666 0.66 18.11 47.38
CA VAL A 666 1.94 17.46 47.12
C VAL A 666 2.83 17.52 48.37
N ARG A 667 3.48 16.41 48.69
CA ARG A 667 4.45 16.30 49.79
C ARG A 667 5.60 15.38 49.39
N GLU A 668 6.78 15.66 49.91
CA GLU A 668 7.99 14.86 49.67
C GLU A 668 7.80 13.38 50.04
N THR A 669 7.07 13.10 51.14
CA THR A 669 6.91 11.74 51.68
C THR A 669 6.00 10.82 50.88
N TRP A 670 5.14 11.34 49.99
CA TRP A 670 4.22 10.50 49.21
C TRP A 670 4.19 10.80 47.72
N CYS A 671 4.63 11.96 47.25
CA CYS A 671 4.76 12.25 45.82
C CYS A 671 6.04 13.07 45.58
N PRO A 672 7.22 12.44 45.74
CA PRO A 672 8.50 13.13 45.79
C PRO A 672 8.82 13.87 44.49
N VAL A 673 8.50 13.29 43.32
CA VAL A 673 8.76 13.92 42.03
C VAL A 673 7.89 15.17 41.81
N PRO A 674 6.54 15.11 41.91
CA PRO A 674 5.72 16.33 41.86
C PRO A 674 6.12 17.39 42.89
N PHE A 675 6.44 16.99 44.13
CA PHE A 675 6.90 17.92 45.16
C PHE A 675 8.17 18.65 44.73
N THR A 676 9.15 17.92 44.18
CA THR A 676 10.41 18.50 43.69
C THR A 676 10.17 19.49 42.55
N ILE A 677 9.30 19.15 41.59
CA ILE A 677 8.93 20.02 40.46
C ILE A 677 8.29 21.32 40.99
N ALA A 678 7.26 21.20 41.83
CA ALA A 678 6.54 22.35 42.36
C ALA A 678 7.45 23.26 43.19
N LEU A 679 8.29 22.66 44.05
CA LEU A 679 9.22 23.39 44.90
C LEU A 679 10.25 24.15 44.07
N HIS A 680 10.88 23.48 43.11
CA HIS A 680 11.90 24.07 42.24
C HIS A 680 11.36 25.28 41.48
N HIS A 681 10.29 25.08 40.70
CA HIS A 681 9.76 26.14 39.83
C HIS A 681 9.18 27.31 40.63
N SER A 682 8.48 27.02 41.74
CA SER A 682 7.97 28.07 42.63
C SER A 682 9.12 28.88 43.23
N ALA A 683 10.15 28.21 43.77
CA ALA A 683 11.27 28.90 44.41
C ALA A 683 12.13 29.69 43.41
N MET A 684 12.39 29.14 42.23
CA MET A 684 13.14 29.85 41.18
C MET A 684 12.36 31.06 40.66
N TYR A 685 11.04 30.93 40.45
CA TYR A 685 10.19 32.08 40.09
C TYR A 685 10.19 33.17 41.17
N LEU A 686 10.12 32.77 42.45
CA LEU A 686 10.18 33.71 43.57
C LEU A 686 11.49 34.50 43.62
N LYS A 687 12.61 34.02 43.09
CA LYS A 687 13.89 34.75 43.03
C LYS A 687 13.88 35.89 42.01
N ARG A 688 12.91 35.91 41.08
CA ARG A 688 12.79 36.94 40.04
C ARG A 688 12.40 38.30 40.63
N SER A 689 12.71 39.37 39.91
CA SER A 689 12.46 40.76 40.32
C SER A 689 11.16 41.36 39.79
N ASN A 690 10.35 40.59 39.06
CA ASN A 690 9.08 41.06 38.52
C ASN A 690 8.05 41.32 39.64
N ARG A 691 7.07 42.22 39.39
CA ARG A 691 6.10 42.67 40.40
C ARG A 691 5.30 41.51 41.02
N LEU A 692 4.94 40.51 40.22
CA LEU A 692 4.17 39.35 40.69
C LEU A 692 5.01 38.47 41.62
N ALA A 693 6.26 38.17 41.24
CA ALA A 693 7.20 37.40 42.05
C ALA A 693 7.47 38.06 43.42
N VAL A 694 7.67 39.39 43.45
CA VAL A 694 7.85 40.15 44.71
C VAL A 694 6.61 40.04 45.60
N ARG A 695 5.41 40.17 45.00
CA ARG A 695 4.14 40.02 45.73
C ARG A 695 3.97 38.61 46.29
N MET A 696 4.23 37.59 45.48
CA MET A 696 4.17 36.18 45.89
C MET A 696 5.18 35.89 47.01
N ARG A 697 6.40 36.42 46.92
CA ARG A 697 7.44 36.26 47.95
C ARG A 697 6.98 36.81 49.30
N ALA A 698 6.41 38.03 49.31
CA ALA A 698 5.86 38.64 50.52
C ALA A 698 4.65 37.88 51.10
N GLN A 699 3.92 37.12 50.28
CA GLN A 699 2.86 36.23 50.75
C GLN A 699 3.43 34.94 51.36
N VAL A 700 4.48 34.38 50.77
CA VAL A 700 5.19 33.19 51.28
C VAL A 700 5.80 33.45 52.66
N GLU A 701 6.41 34.62 52.88
CA GLU A 701 6.96 35.03 54.20
C GLU A 701 5.90 35.05 55.32
N LYS A 702 4.62 35.24 54.95
CA LYS A 702 3.47 35.28 55.87
C LYS A 702 2.75 33.93 56.03
N LEU A 703 3.22 32.87 55.36
CA LEU A 703 2.60 31.55 55.49
C LEU A 703 2.72 31.03 56.92
N ARG A 704 1.65 30.36 57.38
CA ARG A 704 1.62 29.71 58.71
C ARG A 704 2.53 28.47 58.78
N ASN A 705 2.67 27.75 57.67
CA ASN A 705 3.56 26.60 57.58
C ASN A 705 4.99 27.08 57.31
N ARG A 706 5.81 27.12 58.37
CA ARG A 706 7.18 27.63 58.31
C ARG A 706 8.10 26.72 57.49
N ASP A 707 7.91 25.40 57.55
CA ASP A 707 8.74 24.43 56.82
C ASP A 707 8.67 24.66 55.31
N ILE A 708 7.45 24.87 54.77
CA ILE A 708 7.26 25.13 53.33
C ILE A 708 7.76 26.53 52.95
N ALA A 709 7.53 27.53 53.81
CA ALA A 709 8.02 28.89 53.56
C ALA A 709 9.55 28.93 53.49
N ASP A 710 10.23 28.26 54.41
CA ASP A 710 11.69 28.17 54.44
C ASP A 710 12.23 27.38 53.26
N ALA A 711 11.58 26.25 52.91
CA ALA A 711 11.95 25.46 51.74
C ALA A 711 11.86 26.26 50.42
N LEU A 712 10.88 27.15 50.29
CA LEU A 712 10.71 28.00 49.10
C LEU A 712 11.69 29.18 49.07
N LEU A 713 11.91 29.87 50.21
CA LEU A 713 12.73 31.08 50.27
C LEU A 713 14.24 30.79 50.22
N HIS A 714 14.66 29.66 50.79
CA HIS A 714 16.07 29.26 50.87
C HIS A 714 16.43 28.09 49.94
N TYR A 715 15.58 27.81 48.94
CA TYR A 715 15.79 26.73 47.99
C TYR A 715 17.11 26.86 47.23
N VAL A 716 17.91 25.79 47.25
CA VAL A 716 19.10 25.63 46.42
C VAL A 716 18.78 24.58 45.35
N PRO A 717 18.88 24.90 44.05
CA PRO A 717 18.62 23.93 43.00
C PRO A 717 19.64 22.79 43.07
N PRO A 718 19.22 21.53 42.82
CA PRO A 718 20.12 20.38 42.81
C PRO A 718 21.16 20.50 41.67
N GLN A 719 22.36 19.99 41.91
CA GLN A 719 23.35 19.76 40.85
C GLN A 719 22.97 18.49 40.09
N LEU A 720 22.67 18.61 38.79
CA LEU A 720 22.08 17.55 37.95
C LEU A 720 22.89 17.23 36.70
#